data_AF-A0A8C5FZQ8-F1
#
_entry.id   AF-A0A8C5FZQ8-F1
#
_cell.length_a   1.000
_cell.length_b   1.000
_cell.length_c   1.000
_cell.angle_alpha   90.00
_cell.angle_beta   90.00
_cell.angle_gamma   90.00
#
_symmetry.space_group_name_H-M   'P 1'
#
loop_
_entity.id
_entity.type
_entity.pdbx_description
1 polymer ?
#
loop_
_entity_poly.entity_id
_entity_poly.type
_entity_poly.pdbx_seq_one_letter_code
_entity_poly.pdbx_strand_id
1 'polypeptide(L)'
;MDVHNKWTDLPKAPSLKNLTEGRFGELKDRQHAAVQDLTKAHIQSFDQAVTDGLSRVVQAIPPLEFKYKNDRISLSFVEATIHSPSVGKGSICKELKVFPAECRGRRCSYKGKLVADVSWSVNGHPKGIIKQSLGHVPIMVKSKLCNLYNMSPKELVEHHEEAEEMGGYFIVNGIEKVIRMLIMPRRNYPIAMCRPKWKNRGQGYTQYGISMRCVKEEHTAINMNLHYLENGMVMVNFIYHKELFFLPLGFALKALVDFSDFQIYKELIKGREDNSFHKACASEMLRVVVEEGCTTRSKVLSYLGKRFRVKMNLPEWYTNEQCATYLLDECICIHLKSEVEKFYLLCLMTRKLFTFAKQECMEENCDSIMCQEVLTPGQLYLMFLKERMAAWLVSVKLSIDKRGSKLVSSWSSDNMMRIFNTGSDQSKAFEYLLATGNLNSKTGLGMLQNTGLCVVADKLNFIRYLSHFRCVHRGAAFAKMRTTSVRKLLPESWGFLCPVHTPDGEPCGLMNHMTASCEIVASSLPTTSLPALLCSLGMTPVDGSPGQAFSDCYPVVLDGAFVGWVEADLAPAVVSSLRRFKVQREKRIPPWTEIVLVPITGKASLYPGLFLFTTPCRMMRPVHNLALGQQELIGTFEQLYVNVGILEDEVEAGVTTHQEHFPHSMLSVVANFIPYSDHNQSPRNMYQCQMGKREENSESRQNIYSLPFPSDRLYIYLFSVPVN
;
A
#
# COMPACT_ATOMS: atom_id res chain seq x y z
N MET A 1 -9.52 19.62 15.96
CA MET A 1 -8.25 19.99 16.63
C MET A 1 -7.32 20.46 15.54
N ASP A 2 -6.74 21.65 15.70
CA ASP A 2 -5.84 22.21 14.71
C ASP A 2 -4.56 21.37 14.68
N VAL A 3 -4.35 20.65 13.57
CA VAL A 3 -3.22 19.71 13.40
C VAL A 3 -1.87 20.45 13.45
N HIS A 4 -1.90 21.78 13.28
CA HIS A 4 -0.74 22.66 13.22
C HIS A 4 0.02 22.80 14.55
N ASN A 5 -0.62 22.57 15.70
CA ASN A 5 0.03 22.76 17.01
C ASN A 5 0.48 21.47 17.70
N LYS A 6 0.39 20.31 17.02
CA LYS A 6 0.71 19.00 17.61
C LYS A 6 2.14 18.93 18.18
N TRP A 7 3.07 19.67 17.57
CA TRP A 7 4.50 19.63 17.88
C TRP A 7 5.06 20.98 18.32
N THR A 8 4.24 22.01 18.54
CA THR A 8 4.73 23.36 18.87
C THR A 8 4.56 23.73 20.35
N ASP A 9 3.68 23.05 21.08
CA ASP A 9 3.30 23.41 22.46
C ASP A 9 3.53 22.25 23.47
N LEU A 10 4.68 21.57 23.38
CA LEU A 10 5.01 20.53 24.37
C LEU A 10 5.46 21.15 25.71
N PRO A 11 5.14 20.53 26.86
CA PRO A 11 5.56 21.02 28.18
C PRO A 11 7.09 21.09 28.27
N LYS A 12 7.62 22.24 28.70
CA LYS A 12 9.08 22.46 28.84
C LYS A 12 9.73 21.68 29.98
N ALA A 13 8.94 21.13 30.90
CA ALA A 13 9.42 20.35 32.04
C ALA A 13 8.42 19.22 32.40
N PRO A 14 8.92 18.08 32.92
CA PRO A 14 8.06 17.04 33.47
C PRO A 14 7.26 17.62 34.64
N SER A 15 5.95 17.37 34.64
CA SER A 15 5.04 17.87 35.68
C SER A 15 4.45 16.71 36.46
N LEU A 16 4.60 16.75 37.78
CA LEU A 16 3.95 15.82 38.70
C LEU A 16 2.47 16.19 38.95
N LYS A 17 1.90 17.17 38.22
CA LYS A 17 0.49 17.57 38.34
C LYS A 17 -0.46 16.39 38.33
N ASN A 18 -0.24 15.42 37.43
CA ASN A 18 -1.10 14.24 37.35
C ASN A 18 -1.02 13.32 38.58
N LEU A 19 0.00 13.42 39.44
CA LEU A 19 0.15 12.65 40.67
C LEU A 19 -0.23 13.46 41.93
N THR A 20 -0.34 14.78 41.81
CA THR A 20 -0.48 15.73 42.94
C THR A 20 -1.78 16.54 42.89
N GLU A 21 -2.48 16.58 41.76
CA GLU A 21 -3.81 17.20 41.65
C GLU A 21 -4.87 16.31 42.32
N GLY A 22 -5.76 16.93 43.11
CA GLY A 22 -6.87 16.24 43.80
C GLY A 22 -7.93 15.62 42.88
N ARG A 23 -7.74 15.68 41.55
CA ARG A 23 -8.56 15.04 40.50
C ARG A 23 -7.95 13.74 39.98
N PHE A 24 -6.91 13.22 40.63
CA PHE A 24 -6.33 11.92 40.29
C PHE A 24 -7.39 10.82 40.41
N GLY A 25 -7.69 10.14 39.29
CA GLY A 25 -8.74 9.12 39.21
C GLY A 25 -10.04 9.59 38.55
N GLU A 26 -10.23 10.90 38.32
CA GLU A 26 -11.35 11.41 37.54
C GLU A 26 -11.12 11.16 36.03
N LEU A 27 -12.15 10.62 35.37
CA LEU A 27 -12.11 10.40 33.93
C LEU A 27 -12.18 11.74 33.18
N LYS A 28 -11.22 11.94 32.27
CA LYS A 28 -11.21 13.09 31.36
C LYS A 28 -12.38 13.01 30.39
N ASP A 29 -12.84 14.16 29.89
CA ASP A 29 -13.91 14.18 28.89
C ASP A 29 -13.46 13.72 27.50
N ARG A 30 -12.14 13.75 27.23
CA ARG A 30 -11.55 13.32 25.95
C ARG A 30 -10.27 12.51 26.18
N GLN A 31 -10.06 11.53 25.31
CA GLN A 31 -8.84 10.72 25.26
C GLN A 31 -7.63 11.54 24.84
N HIS A 32 -6.43 11.07 25.18
CA HIS A 32 -5.17 11.70 24.81
C HIS A 32 -4.85 11.51 23.31
N ALA A 33 -4.85 12.60 22.55
CA ALA A 33 -4.60 12.56 21.09
C ALA A 33 -3.27 11.89 20.72
N ALA A 34 -2.19 12.15 21.48
CA ALA A 34 -0.88 11.55 21.23
C ALA A 34 -0.88 10.02 21.33
N VAL A 35 -1.72 9.45 22.21
CA VAL A 35 -1.86 7.99 22.38
C VAL A 35 -2.68 7.42 21.22
N GLN A 36 -3.80 8.05 20.88
CA GLN A 36 -4.67 7.64 19.77
C GLN A 36 -3.95 7.73 18.41
N ASP A 37 -3.01 8.65 18.26
CA ASP A 37 -2.20 8.79 17.04
C ASP A 37 -1.27 7.59 16.77
N LEU A 38 -0.97 6.77 17.79
CA LEU A 38 -0.10 5.60 17.63
C LEU A 38 -0.75 4.49 16.81
N THR A 39 -2.07 4.33 16.90
CA THR A 39 -2.87 3.32 16.17
C THR A 39 -3.55 3.90 14.94
N LYS A 40 -3.47 5.22 14.73
CA LYS A 40 -4.08 5.95 13.61
C LYS A 40 -3.83 5.30 12.25
N ALA A 41 -2.62 4.84 11.95
CA ALA A 41 -2.31 4.19 10.68
C ALA A 41 -3.13 2.91 10.46
N HIS A 42 -3.37 2.12 11.51
CA HIS A 42 -4.18 0.91 11.45
C HIS A 42 -5.65 1.26 11.22
N ILE A 43 -6.20 2.13 12.08
CA ILE A 43 -7.62 2.52 12.08
C ILE A 43 -7.99 3.23 10.77
N GLN A 44 -7.23 4.26 10.38
CA GLN A 44 -7.53 5.03 9.17
C GLN A 44 -7.42 4.16 7.91
N SER A 45 -6.45 3.24 7.85
CA SER A 45 -6.34 2.32 6.72
C SER A 45 -7.55 1.39 6.63
N PHE A 46 -8.06 0.90 7.77
CA PHE A 46 -9.24 0.05 7.81
C PHE A 46 -10.50 0.82 7.44
N ASP A 47 -10.69 2.02 7.99
CA ASP A 47 -11.81 2.90 7.66
C ASP A 47 -11.86 3.19 6.16
N GLN A 48 -10.71 3.52 5.55
CA GLN A 48 -10.60 3.74 4.11
C GLN A 48 -10.95 2.46 3.33
N ALA A 49 -10.51 1.29 3.80
CA ALA A 49 -10.80 0.02 3.15
C ALA A 49 -12.29 -0.35 3.17
N VAL A 50 -12.98 -0.16 4.30
CA VAL A 50 -14.39 -0.54 4.45
C VAL A 50 -15.39 0.49 3.94
N THR A 51 -14.94 1.73 3.70
CA THR A 51 -15.76 2.79 3.09
C THR A 51 -15.49 2.85 1.58
N ASP A 52 -14.71 3.83 1.11
CA ASP A 52 -14.46 4.06 -0.32
C ASP A 52 -13.78 2.87 -1.00
N GLY A 53 -12.91 2.16 -0.28
CA GLY A 53 -12.19 0.99 -0.78
C GLY A 53 -13.11 -0.15 -1.18
N LEU A 54 -14.18 -0.41 -0.42
CA LEU A 54 -15.11 -1.50 -0.68
C LEU A 54 -15.86 -1.28 -1.99
N SER A 55 -16.32 -0.06 -2.24
CA SER A 55 -16.97 0.32 -3.51
C SER A 55 -16.03 0.14 -4.69
N ARG A 56 -14.75 0.54 -4.55
CA ARG A 56 -13.73 0.33 -5.61
C ARG A 56 -13.46 -1.15 -5.87
N VAL A 57 -13.42 -1.98 -4.82
CA VAL A 57 -13.24 -3.44 -4.96
C VAL A 57 -14.39 -4.07 -5.73
N VAL A 58 -15.63 -3.70 -5.42
CA VAL A 58 -16.81 -4.22 -6.11
C VAL A 58 -16.75 -3.90 -7.60
N GLN A 59 -16.41 -2.66 -7.96
CA GLN A 59 -16.27 -2.21 -9.34
C GLN A 59 -15.09 -2.88 -10.07
N ALA A 60 -14.03 -3.22 -9.34
CA ALA A 60 -12.81 -3.82 -9.89
C ALA A 60 -12.87 -5.35 -10.04
N ILE A 61 -13.94 -6.03 -9.56
CA ILE A 61 -14.13 -7.46 -9.80
C ILE A 61 -14.81 -7.61 -11.17
N PRO A 62 -14.16 -8.22 -12.16
CA PRO A 62 -14.77 -8.40 -13.47
C PRO A 62 -15.99 -9.34 -13.39
N PRO A 63 -16.99 -9.16 -14.25
CA PRO A 63 -18.14 -10.07 -14.32
C PRO A 63 -17.66 -11.49 -14.61
N LEU A 64 -18.19 -12.46 -13.86
CA LEU A 64 -17.92 -13.86 -14.11
C LEU A 64 -18.89 -14.37 -15.18
N GLU A 65 -18.36 -14.58 -16.38
CA GLU A 65 -19.12 -15.10 -17.51
C GLU A 65 -18.78 -16.57 -17.77
N PHE A 66 -19.81 -17.39 -17.97
CA PHE A 66 -19.63 -18.80 -18.33
C PHE A 66 -20.84 -19.35 -19.08
N LYS A 67 -20.61 -20.42 -19.83
CA LYS A 67 -21.65 -21.18 -20.52
C LYS A 67 -22.12 -22.31 -19.62
N TYR A 68 -23.43 -22.44 -19.44
CA TYR A 68 -24.05 -23.60 -18.82
C TYR A 68 -25.08 -24.20 -19.79
N LYS A 69 -24.84 -25.43 -20.24
CA LYS A 69 -25.58 -26.04 -21.36
C LYS A 69 -25.55 -25.12 -22.60
N ASN A 70 -26.68 -24.51 -22.95
CA ASN A 70 -26.79 -23.55 -24.07
C ASN A 70 -26.92 -22.10 -23.62
N ASP A 71 -27.08 -21.83 -22.33
CA ASP A 71 -27.27 -20.49 -21.80
C ASP A 71 -25.94 -19.84 -21.40
N ARG A 72 -25.79 -18.56 -21.71
CA ARG A 72 -24.69 -17.71 -21.25
C ARG A 72 -25.11 -17.01 -19.98
N ILE A 73 -24.46 -17.33 -18.87
CA ILE A 73 -24.73 -16.72 -17.57
C ILE A 73 -23.61 -15.73 -17.25
N SER A 74 -23.98 -14.54 -16.80
CA SER A 74 -23.04 -13.55 -16.29
C SER A 74 -23.46 -13.13 -14.88
N LEU A 75 -22.50 -13.12 -13.96
CA LEU A 75 -22.66 -12.73 -12.56
C LEU A 75 -21.74 -11.55 -12.25
N SER A 76 -22.26 -10.49 -11.67
CA SER A 76 -21.46 -9.33 -11.25
C SER A 76 -21.94 -8.76 -9.92
N PHE A 77 -21.02 -8.17 -9.17
CA PHE A 77 -21.36 -7.39 -7.98
C PHE A 77 -21.72 -5.96 -8.39
N VAL A 78 -22.77 -5.42 -7.80
CA VAL A 78 -23.21 -4.03 -7.99
C VAL A 78 -22.75 -3.17 -6.84
N GLU A 79 -23.02 -3.61 -5.62
CA GLU A 79 -22.66 -2.92 -4.39
C GLU A 79 -22.38 -3.93 -3.28
N ALA A 80 -21.59 -3.54 -2.29
CA ALA A 80 -21.40 -4.32 -1.07
C ALA A 80 -21.33 -3.39 0.15
N THR A 81 -21.87 -3.86 1.27
CA THR A 81 -21.91 -3.14 2.55
C THR A 81 -21.48 -4.07 3.68
N ILE A 82 -20.70 -3.52 4.60
CA ILE A 82 -20.32 -4.20 5.85
C ILE A 82 -21.06 -3.48 6.99
N HIS A 83 -21.87 -4.22 7.72
CA HIS A 83 -22.61 -3.69 8.86
C HIS A 83 -21.80 -3.79 10.14
N SER A 84 -22.03 -2.86 11.07
CA SER A 84 -21.49 -2.91 12.42
C SER A 84 -21.89 -4.21 13.15
N PRO A 85 -21.08 -4.69 14.11
CA PRO A 85 -21.39 -5.90 14.86
C PRO A 85 -22.69 -5.78 15.66
N SER A 86 -23.62 -6.68 15.36
CA SER A 86 -24.93 -6.74 16.00
C SER A 86 -25.36 -8.18 16.26
N VAL A 87 -26.27 -8.38 17.21
CA VAL A 87 -26.87 -9.68 17.49
C VAL A 87 -27.75 -10.11 16.31
N GLY A 88 -27.81 -11.42 16.04
CA GLY A 88 -28.66 -11.99 15.00
C GLY A 88 -30.15 -11.81 15.30
N LYS A 89 -30.97 -11.72 14.25
CA LYS A 89 -32.44 -11.66 14.41
C LYS A 89 -32.94 -12.94 15.09
N GLY A 90 -33.70 -12.80 16.16
CA GLY A 90 -34.31 -13.92 16.91
C GLY A 90 -33.63 -14.26 18.24
N SER A 91 -32.53 -13.60 18.62
CA SER A 91 -31.94 -13.74 19.94
C SER A 91 -32.60 -12.80 20.95
N ILE A 92 -32.88 -13.30 22.16
CA ILE A 92 -33.39 -12.48 23.27
C ILE A 92 -32.21 -11.65 23.80
N CYS A 93 -32.23 -10.34 23.55
CA CYS A 93 -31.17 -9.43 23.97
C CYS A 93 -31.76 -8.07 24.37
N LYS A 94 -31.15 -7.42 25.37
CA LYS A 94 -31.52 -6.08 25.83
C LYS A 94 -31.09 -5.00 24.83
N GLU A 95 -29.92 -5.20 24.21
CA GLU A 95 -29.37 -4.32 23.18
C GLU A 95 -28.96 -5.15 21.95
N LEU A 96 -29.14 -4.56 20.76
CA LEU A 96 -28.78 -5.19 19.48
C LEU A 96 -27.29 -5.02 19.16
N LYS A 97 -26.62 -4.02 19.74
CA LYS A 97 -25.19 -3.77 19.53
C LYS A 97 -24.38 -4.80 20.29
N VAL A 98 -23.31 -5.30 19.67
CA VAL A 98 -22.34 -6.15 20.34
C VAL A 98 -21.11 -5.32 20.65
N PHE A 99 -20.63 -5.35 21.89
CA PHE A 99 -19.41 -4.63 22.28
C PHE A 99 -18.17 -5.54 22.29
N PRO A 100 -16.96 -5.00 22.04
CA PRO A 100 -15.73 -5.80 22.01
C PRO A 100 -15.48 -6.57 23.33
N ALA A 101 -15.74 -5.95 24.49
CA ALA A 101 -15.66 -6.59 25.81
C ALA A 101 -16.49 -7.88 25.90
N GLU A 102 -17.71 -7.90 25.37
CA GLU A 102 -18.54 -9.11 25.33
C GLU A 102 -17.91 -10.22 24.49
N CYS A 103 -17.28 -9.86 23.37
CA CYS A 103 -16.61 -10.82 22.51
C CYS A 103 -15.38 -11.44 23.19
N ARG A 104 -14.62 -10.65 23.96
CA ARG A 104 -13.53 -11.16 24.81
C ARG A 104 -14.09 -12.16 25.82
N GLY A 105 -15.04 -11.74 26.66
CA GLY A 105 -15.61 -12.60 27.72
C GLY A 105 -16.28 -13.88 27.20
N ARG A 106 -16.98 -13.83 26.06
CA ARG A 106 -17.62 -15.01 25.43
C ARG A 106 -16.66 -15.87 24.60
N ARG A 107 -15.40 -15.47 24.46
CA ARG A 107 -14.40 -16.13 23.58
C ARG A 107 -14.89 -16.27 22.13
N CYS A 108 -15.56 -15.25 21.62
CA CYS A 108 -16.05 -15.20 20.25
C CYS A 108 -15.37 -14.10 19.43
N SER A 109 -15.58 -14.10 18.12
CA SER A 109 -14.98 -13.13 17.21
C SER A 109 -15.86 -11.89 17.05
N TYR A 110 -15.26 -10.69 17.09
CA TYR A 110 -15.96 -9.42 16.87
C TYR A 110 -16.15 -9.17 15.37
N LYS A 111 -17.37 -9.39 14.87
CA LYS A 111 -17.65 -9.50 13.43
C LYS A 111 -18.91 -8.78 12.99
N GLY A 112 -18.84 -8.18 11.81
CA GLY A 112 -19.91 -7.47 11.12
C GLY A 112 -20.44 -8.26 9.93
N LYS A 113 -21.69 -8.05 9.54
CA LYS A 113 -22.31 -8.79 8.43
C LYS A 113 -21.91 -8.16 7.08
N LEU A 114 -21.37 -8.98 6.16
CA LEU A 114 -21.07 -8.57 4.78
C LEU A 114 -22.24 -8.94 3.86
N VAL A 115 -22.84 -7.93 3.23
CA VAL A 115 -23.98 -8.08 2.31
C VAL A 115 -23.60 -7.48 0.96
N ALA A 116 -23.85 -8.20 -0.12
CA ALA A 116 -23.56 -7.75 -1.47
C ALA A 116 -24.78 -7.91 -2.37
N ASP A 117 -24.97 -6.93 -3.24
CA ASP A 117 -26.00 -6.93 -4.27
C ASP A 117 -25.39 -7.52 -5.54
N VAL A 118 -25.91 -8.69 -5.96
CA VAL A 118 -25.38 -9.46 -7.07
C VAL A 118 -26.36 -9.37 -8.23
N SER A 119 -25.91 -8.80 -9.34
CA SER A 119 -26.68 -8.82 -10.59
C SER A 119 -26.37 -10.09 -11.37
N TRP A 120 -27.39 -10.61 -12.05
CA TRP A 120 -27.23 -11.77 -12.91
C TRP A 120 -28.02 -11.60 -14.21
N SER A 121 -27.46 -12.13 -15.29
CA SER A 121 -28.08 -12.12 -16.62
C SER A 121 -27.97 -13.48 -17.28
N VAL A 122 -28.94 -13.77 -18.15
CA VAL A 122 -29.00 -15.00 -18.95
C VAL A 122 -29.14 -14.60 -20.42
N ASN A 123 -28.22 -15.08 -21.27
CA ASN A 123 -28.15 -14.77 -22.70
C ASN A 123 -28.12 -13.25 -22.97
N GLY A 124 -27.45 -12.48 -22.10
CA GLY A 124 -27.37 -11.02 -22.20
C GLY A 124 -28.59 -10.27 -21.65
N HIS A 125 -29.65 -10.94 -21.26
CA HIS A 125 -30.82 -10.31 -20.65
C HIS A 125 -30.69 -10.27 -19.12
N PRO A 126 -30.66 -9.08 -18.48
CA PRO A 126 -30.60 -8.97 -17.03
C PRO A 126 -31.89 -9.51 -16.40
N LYS A 127 -31.75 -10.35 -15.36
CA LYS A 127 -32.87 -11.00 -14.66
C LYS A 127 -33.15 -10.39 -13.29
N GLY A 128 -32.36 -9.43 -12.85
CA GLY A 128 -32.53 -8.66 -11.62
C GLY A 128 -31.29 -8.67 -10.73
N ILE A 129 -31.45 -8.08 -9.54
CA ILE A 129 -30.42 -7.98 -8.51
C ILE A 129 -30.89 -8.76 -7.28
N ILE A 130 -30.01 -9.58 -6.71
CA ILE A 130 -30.28 -10.35 -5.50
C ILE A 130 -29.35 -9.87 -4.39
N LYS A 131 -29.94 -9.46 -3.27
CA LYS A 131 -29.22 -9.09 -2.05
C LYS A 131 -28.79 -10.34 -1.29
N GLN A 132 -27.50 -10.63 -1.31
CA GLN A 132 -26.93 -11.85 -0.74
C GLN A 132 -26.03 -11.55 0.46
N SER A 133 -26.19 -12.33 1.53
CA SER A 133 -25.23 -12.34 2.64
C SER A 133 -24.03 -13.22 2.27
N LEU A 134 -22.82 -12.64 2.27
CA LEU A 134 -21.58 -13.36 1.96
C LEU A 134 -20.89 -13.95 3.21
N GLY A 135 -21.36 -13.57 4.40
CA GLY A 135 -20.86 -14.05 5.69
C GLY A 135 -20.70 -12.92 6.69
N HIS A 136 -19.88 -13.16 7.70
CA HIS A 136 -19.47 -12.17 8.70
C HIS A 136 -17.96 -11.96 8.63
N VAL A 137 -17.54 -10.71 8.59
CA VAL A 137 -16.13 -10.34 8.51
C VAL A 137 -15.69 -9.64 9.79
N PRO A 138 -14.46 -9.88 10.30
CA PRO A 138 -13.96 -9.24 11.51
C PRO A 138 -13.89 -7.72 11.37
N ILE A 139 -14.27 -7.00 12.44
CA ILE A 139 -14.27 -5.53 12.48
C ILE A 139 -13.14 -5.05 13.37
N MET A 140 -12.40 -4.04 12.93
CA MET A 140 -11.31 -3.46 13.71
C MET A 140 -11.87 -2.61 14.86
N VAL A 141 -11.34 -2.80 16.07
CA VAL A 141 -11.76 -2.05 17.27
C VAL A 141 -11.41 -0.56 17.10
N LYS A 142 -12.31 0.34 17.54
CA LYS A 142 -12.30 1.81 17.38
C LYS A 142 -12.40 2.35 15.93
N SER A 143 -12.55 1.49 14.92
CA SER A 143 -12.88 1.91 13.55
C SER A 143 -14.30 2.49 13.47
N LYS A 144 -14.63 3.17 12.36
CA LYS A 144 -15.99 3.71 12.10
C LYS A 144 -17.11 2.68 12.16
N LEU A 145 -16.81 1.41 11.87
CA LEU A 145 -17.78 0.31 11.94
C LEU A 145 -17.88 -0.31 13.34
N CYS A 146 -16.94 0.00 14.23
CA CYS A 146 -16.95 -0.48 15.62
C CYS A 146 -17.97 0.30 16.44
N ASN A 147 -18.64 -0.38 17.37
CA ASN A 147 -19.59 0.26 18.28
C ASN A 147 -18.91 1.21 19.29
N LEU A 148 -17.58 1.17 19.44
CA LEU A 148 -16.79 2.09 20.27
C LEU A 148 -16.37 3.40 19.57
N TYR A 149 -16.79 3.59 18.32
CA TYR A 149 -16.42 4.77 17.54
C TYR A 149 -16.95 6.06 18.20
N ASN A 150 -16.08 7.06 18.36
CA ASN A 150 -16.38 8.37 18.97
C ASN A 150 -16.91 8.33 20.42
N MET A 151 -16.80 7.21 21.14
CA MET A 151 -17.14 7.17 22.57
C MET A 151 -16.15 7.97 23.41
N SER A 152 -16.68 8.70 24.39
CA SER A 152 -15.93 9.39 25.42
C SER A 152 -15.31 8.39 26.42
N PRO A 153 -14.27 8.80 27.18
CA PRO A 153 -13.69 7.93 28.21
C PRO A 153 -14.69 7.40 29.24
N LYS A 154 -15.73 8.18 29.56
CA LYS A 154 -16.81 7.76 30.48
C LYS A 154 -17.66 6.64 29.87
N GLU A 155 -18.12 6.81 28.64
CA GLU A 155 -18.90 5.79 27.91
C GLU A 155 -18.08 4.51 27.66
N LEU A 156 -16.78 4.63 27.39
CA LEU A 156 -15.89 3.46 27.24
C LEU A 156 -15.86 2.62 28.52
N VAL A 157 -15.70 3.28 29.67
CA VAL A 157 -15.69 2.61 30.98
C VAL A 157 -17.05 2.00 31.32
N GLU A 158 -18.16 2.67 30.99
CA GLU A 158 -19.52 2.12 31.13
C GLU A 158 -19.72 0.84 30.30
N HIS A 159 -19.06 0.74 29.14
CA HIS A 159 -19.06 -0.45 28.29
C HIS A 159 -17.91 -1.44 28.59
N HIS A 160 -17.29 -1.35 29.77
CA HIS A 160 -16.22 -2.24 30.24
C HIS A 160 -14.94 -2.23 29.39
N GLU A 161 -14.67 -1.11 28.71
CA GLU A 161 -13.43 -0.88 27.97
C GLU A 161 -12.50 0.06 28.75
N GLU A 162 -11.25 0.13 28.30
CA GLU A 162 -10.24 1.04 28.88
C GLU A 162 -10.57 2.50 28.53
N ALA A 163 -10.37 3.42 29.47
CA ALA A 163 -10.62 4.86 29.26
C ALA A 163 -9.80 5.43 28.08
N GLU A 164 -8.59 4.92 27.88
CA GLU A 164 -7.68 5.29 26.78
C GLU A 164 -7.59 4.19 25.70
N GLU A 165 -8.63 3.35 25.55
CA GLU A 165 -8.70 2.30 24.52
C GLU A 165 -8.29 2.86 23.14
N MET A 166 -7.24 2.26 22.57
CA MET A 166 -6.54 2.75 21.38
C MET A 166 -7.05 2.13 20.09
N GLY A 167 -7.63 0.92 20.15
CA GLY A 167 -8.08 0.15 18.99
C GLY A 167 -6.96 -0.21 18.01
N GLY A 168 -7.33 -0.48 16.75
CA GLY A 168 -6.37 -0.85 15.70
C GLY A 168 -6.10 -2.37 15.58
N TYR A 169 -6.77 -3.19 16.37
CA TYR A 169 -6.67 -4.65 16.38
C TYR A 169 -8.04 -5.30 16.10
N PHE A 170 -8.04 -6.63 15.95
CA PHE A 170 -9.21 -7.46 15.75
C PHE A 170 -9.36 -8.44 16.91
N ILE A 171 -10.60 -8.82 17.25
CA ILE A 171 -10.87 -9.87 18.24
C ILE A 171 -11.33 -11.12 17.50
N VAL A 172 -10.57 -12.21 17.66
CA VAL A 172 -10.86 -13.51 17.03
C VAL A 172 -10.83 -14.60 18.07
N ASN A 173 -11.96 -15.27 18.27
CA ASN A 173 -12.14 -16.29 19.31
C ASN A 173 -11.71 -15.79 20.71
N GLY A 174 -12.06 -14.54 21.04
CA GLY A 174 -11.67 -13.87 22.29
C GLY A 174 -10.24 -13.36 22.37
N ILE A 175 -9.39 -13.62 21.38
CA ILE A 175 -7.97 -13.21 21.39
C ILE A 175 -7.77 -11.97 20.53
N GLU A 176 -7.03 -10.99 21.04
CA GLU A 176 -6.64 -9.80 20.28
C GLU A 176 -5.54 -10.11 19.27
N LYS A 177 -5.78 -9.75 18.01
CA LYS A 177 -4.92 -10.00 16.85
C LYS A 177 -4.66 -8.71 16.10
N VAL A 178 -3.40 -8.45 15.78
CA VAL A 178 -2.96 -7.30 14.97
C VAL A 178 -2.40 -7.81 13.65
N ILE A 179 -2.85 -7.20 12.56
CA ILE A 179 -2.20 -7.36 11.26
C ILE A 179 -0.93 -6.50 11.26
N ARG A 180 0.22 -7.09 10.99
CA ARG A 180 1.50 -6.37 10.95
C ARG A 180 1.61 -5.51 9.70
N MET A 181 2.21 -4.34 9.85
CA MET A 181 2.64 -3.54 8.71
C MET A 181 3.86 -4.17 8.05
N LEU A 182 3.84 -4.24 6.71
CA LEU A 182 4.85 -4.92 5.92
C LEU A 182 5.48 -3.97 4.90
N ILE A 183 6.80 -3.92 4.86
CA ILE A 183 7.52 -3.20 3.80
C ILE A 183 7.32 -3.90 2.46
N MET A 184 6.84 -3.14 1.48
CA MET A 184 6.69 -3.54 0.09
C MET A 184 7.55 -2.64 -0.80
N PRO A 185 7.93 -3.08 -2.02
CA PRO A 185 8.49 -2.17 -3.01
C PRO A 185 7.52 -1.02 -3.29
N ARG A 186 8.06 0.18 -3.44
CA ARG A 186 7.32 1.41 -3.75
C ARG A 186 6.46 1.18 -4.99
N ARG A 187 5.17 1.52 -4.90
CA ARG A 187 4.26 1.39 -6.03
C ARG A 187 4.57 2.41 -7.12
N ASN A 188 4.25 2.00 -8.34
CA ASN A 188 4.23 2.84 -9.53
C ASN A 188 5.52 3.64 -9.79
N TYR A 189 6.67 3.13 -9.32
CA TYR A 189 7.99 3.69 -9.59
C TYR A 189 8.86 2.63 -10.29
N PRO A 190 9.45 2.94 -11.46
CA PRO A 190 10.31 1.99 -12.18
C PRO A 190 11.71 1.94 -11.56
N ILE A 191 12.00 0.89 -10.80
CA ILE A 191 13.25 0.72 -10.05
C ILE A 191 14.32 0.02 -10.92
N ALA A 192 15.49 0.63 -11.10
CA ALA A 192 16.65 0.06 -11.76
C ALA A 192 17.39 -0.91 -10.83
N MET A 193 17.46 -2.19 -11.19
CA MET A 193 18.08 -3.23 -10.38
C MET A 193 19.08 -4.06 -11.20
N CYS A 194 20.19 -4.45 -10.57
CA CYS A 194 21.11 -5.43 -11.09
C CYS A 194 20.94 -6.75 -10.32
N ARG A 195 20.61 -7.85 -11.01
CA ARG A 195 20.57 -9.17 -10.36
C ARG A 195 21.32 -10.20 -11.19
N PRO A 196 22.44 -10.75 -10.69
CA PRO A 196 23.21 -11.78 -11.41
C PRO A 196 22.36 -13.00 -11.82
N LYS A 197 21.40 -13.40 -10.97
CA LYS A 197 20.50 -14.53 -11.24
C LYS A 197 19.60 -14.33 -12.46
N TRP A 198 19.45 -13.11 -12.98
CA TRP A 198 18.65 -12.87 -14.18
C TRP A 198 19.30 -13.39 -15.46
N LYS A 199 20.63 -13.54 -15.49
CA LYS A 199 21.33 -14.20 -16.60
C LYS A 199 20.88 -15.65 -16.79
N ASN A 200 20.44 -16.31 -15.72
CA ASN A 200 20.02 -17.71 -15.74
C ASN A 200 18.59 -17.91 -16.30
N ARG A 201 17.90 -16.84 -16.72
CA ARG A 201 16.52 -16.93 -17.23
C ARG A 201 16.43 -17.39 -18.68
N GLY A 202 17.52 -17.30 -19.43
CA GLY A 202 17.57 -17.70 -20.83
C GLY A 202 18.82 -17.20 -21.52
N GLN A 203 19.07 -17.69 -22.73
CA GLN A 203 20.20 -17.23 -23.54
C GLN A 203 20.04 -15.74 -23.89
N GLY A 204 21.15 -14.99 -23.81
CA GLY A 204 21.17 -13.55 -24.10
C GLY A 204 20.58 -12.65 -23.01
N TYR A 205 20.10 -13.19 -21.87
CA TYR A 205 19.65 -12.37 -20.75
C TYR A 205 20.82 -11.71 -20.02
N THR A 206 20.72 -10.40 -19.78
CA THR A 206 21.67 -9.68 -18.94
C THR A 206 21.21 -9.60 -17.47
N GLN A 207 22.09 -9.07 -16.62
CA GLN A 207 21.79 -8.79 -15.21
C GLN A 207 20.99 -7.49 -15.00
N TYR A 208 20.80 -6.67 -16.03
CA TYR A 208 20.17 -5.35 -15.92
C TYR A 208 18.68 -5.45 -16.20
N GLY A 209 17.89 -4.75 -15.37
CA GLY A 209 16.46 -4.67 -15.56
C GLY A 209 15.81 -3.57 -14.74
N ILE A 210 14.64 -3.14 -15.18
CA ILE A 210 13.78 -2.20 -14.47
C ILE A 210 12.60 -2.99 -13.89
N SER A 211 12.37 -2.91 -12.59
CA SER A 211 11.22 -3.54 -11.92
C SER A 211 10.24 -2.50 -11.45
N MET A 212 8.96 -2.74 -11.69
CA MET A 212 7.89 -1.85 -11.29
C MET A 212 6.76 -2.66 -10.66
N ARG A 213 6.33 -2.23 -9.48
CA ARG A 213 5.13 -2.75 -8.82
C ARG A 213 3.96 -1.84 -9.17
N CYS A 214 3.15 -2.25 -10.13
CA CYS A 214 1.98 -1.52 -10.59
C CYS A 214 0.79 -1.81 -9.67
N VAL A 215 0.19 -0.79 -9.07
CA VAL A 215 -0.88 -0.93 -8.08
C VAL A 215 -2.09 -0.10 -8.49
N LYS A 216 -3.25 -0.76 -8.64
CA LYS A 216 -4.54 -0.11 -8.91
C LYS A 216 -5.07 0.62 -7.66
N GLU A 217 -6.11 1.44 -7.84
CA GLU A 217 -6.73 2.22 -6.77
C GLU A 217 -7.32 1.36 -5.64
N GLU A 218 -7.72 0.11 -5.92
CA GLU A 218 -8.20 -0.89 -4.95
C GLU A 218 -7.09 -1.79 -4.38
N HIS A 219 -5.83 -1.44 -4.61
CA HIS A 219 -4.62 -2.10 -4.11
C HIS A 219 -4.26 -3.46 -4.74
N THR A 220 -4.94 -3.88 -5.80
CA THR A 220 -4.44 -5.01 -6.63
C THR A 220 -3.07 -4.65 -7.19
N ALA A 221 -2.10 -5.53 -7.01
CA ALA A 221 -0.72 -5.28 -7.37
C ALA A 221 -0.16 -6.34 -8.31
N ILE A 222 0.56 -5.90 -9.34
CA ILE A 222 1.31 -6.76 -10.25
C ILE A 222 2.73 -6.27 -10.37
N ASN A 223 3.66 -7.21 -10.31
CA ASN A 223 5.08 -6.95 -10.50
C ASN A 223 5.43 -7.19 -11.97
N MET A 224 5.92 -6.14 -12.62
CA MET A 224 6.41 -6.15 -13.99
C MET A 224 7.91 -5.85 -14.00
N ASN A 225 8.67 -6.51 -14.88
CA ASN A 225 10.09 -6.24 -15.06
C ASN A 225 10.43 -6.10 -16.54
N LEU A 226 11.16 -5.06 -16.92
CA LEU A 226 11.82 -4.96 -18.21
C LEU A 226 13.25 -5.47 -18.10
N HIS A 227 13.64 -6.38 -18.97
CA HIS A 227 15.00 -6.93 -19.00
C HIS A 227 15.69 -6.56 -20.29
N TYR A 228 16.95 -6.14 -20.18
CA TYR A 228 17.81 -5.89 -21.33
C TYR A 228 18.49 -7.19 -21.77
N LEU A 229 18.47 -7.47 -23.06
CA LEU A 229 19.15 -8.62 -23.66
C LEU A 229 20.41 -8.18 -24.40
N GLU A 230 21.39 -9.08 -24.53
CA GLU A 230 22.67 -8.82 -25.18
C GLU A 230 22.53 -8.42 -26.64
N ASN A 231 21.47 -8.90 -27.31
CA ASN A 231 21.14 -8.55 -28.70
C ASN A 231 20.41 -7.20 -28.84
N GLY A 232 20.28 -6.42 -27.77
CA GLY A 232 19.63 -5.11 -27.79
C GLY A 232 18.11 -5.13 -27.65
N MET A 233 17.47 -6.30 -27.56
CA MET A 233 16.03 -6.41 -27.33
C MET A 233 15.67 -6.19 -25.86
N VAL A 234 14.40 -5.85 -25.63
CA VAL A 234 13.82 -5.75 -24.28
C VAL A 234 12.68 -6.74 -24.11
N MET A 235 12.72 -7.49 -23.02
CA MET A 235 11.67 -8.44 -22.64
C MET A 235 10.88 -7.91 -21.45
N VAL A 236 9.55 -7.86 -21.60
CA VAL A 236 8.59 -7.56 -20.55
C VAL A 236 8.22 -8.84 -19.84
N ASN A 237 8.49 -8.89 -18.54
CA ASN A 237 8.23 -10.03 -17.69
C ASN A 237 7.18 -9.66 -16.65
N PHE A 238 6.09 -10.41 -16.57
CA PHE A 238 5.02 -10.16 -15.59
C PHE A 238 4.58 -11.47 -14.93
N ILE A 239 4.06 -11.35 -13.71
CA ILE A 239 3.57 -12.49 -12.94
C ILE A 239 2.05 -12.54 -13.03
N TYR A 240 1.50 -13.68 -13.48
CA TYR A 240 0.06 -13.94 -13.51
C TYR A 240 -0.22 -15.29 -12.84
N HIS A 241 -1.10 -15.31 -11.83
CA HIS A 241 -1.40 -16.50 -11.02
C HIS A 241 -0.16 -17.30 -10.53
N LYS A 242 0.85 -16.58 -10.00
CA LYS A 242 2.14 -17.13 -9.50
C LYS A 242 3.07 -17.73 -10.56
N GLU A 243 2.74 -17.57 -11.84
CA GLU A 243 3.62 -17.96 -12.96
C GLU A 243 4.21 -16.73 -13.64
N LEU A 244 5.45 -16.86 -14.11
CA LEU A 244 6.19 -15.80 -14.79
C LEU A 244 6.04 -15.95 -16.31
N PHE A 245 5.55 -14.90 -16.97
CA PHE A 245 5.42 -14.81 -18.42
C PHE A 245 6.42 -13.82 -19.02
N PHE A 246 6.74 -14.04 -20.28
CA PHE A 246 7.72 -13.27 -21.05
C PHE A 246 7.08 -12.77 -22.34
N LEU A 247 7.19 -11.47 -22.62
CA LEU A 247 6.61 -10.81 -23.78
C LEU A 247 7.64 -9.83 -24.36
N PRO A 248 8.08 -9.97 -25.62
CA PRO A 248 8.99 -8.97 -26.20
C PRO A 248 8.31 -7.61 -26.27
N LEU A 249 9.04 -6.55 -25.89
CA LEU A 249 8.50 -5.20 -25.71
C LEU A 249 7.87 -4.64 -26.98
N GLY A 250 8.43 -4.93 -28.16
CA GLY A 250 7.89 -4.47 -29.44
C GLY A 250 6.42 -4.87 -29.66
N PHE A 251 6.04 -6.11 -29.29
CA PHE A 251 4.64 -6.55 -29.36
C PHE A 251 3.76 -5.81 -28.36
N ALA A 252 4.25 -5.55 -27.14
CA ALA A 252 3.51 -4.79 -26.15
C ALA A 252 3.25 -3.36 -26.65
N LEU A 253 4.27 -2.65 -27.14
CA LEU A 253 4.14 -1.28 -27.64
C LEU A 253 3.15 -1.17 -28.80
N LYS A 254 3.26 -2.06 -29.81
CA LYS A 254 2.34 -2.08 -30.97
C LYS A 254 0.91 -2.57 -30.63
N ALA A 255 0.72 -3.28 -29.52
CA ALA A 255 -0.61 -3.70 -29.09
C ALA A 255 -1.38 -2.57 -28.41
N LEU A 256 -0.67 -1.69 -27.68
CA LEU A 256 -1.24 -0.59 -26.92
C LEU A 256 -1.78 0.53 -27.83
N VAL A 257 -1.05 0.88 -28.90
CA VAL A 257 -1.36 2.04 -29.75
C VAL A 257 -1.32 1.72 -31.24
N ASP A 258 -2.10 2.46 -32.03
CA ASP A 258 -2.14 2.38 -33.50
C ASP A 258 -1.09 3.29 -34.18
N PHE A 259 0.02 3.57 -33.50
CA PHE A 259 1.08 4.45 -34.01
C PHE A 259 1.93 3.75 -35.08
N SER A 260 2.50 4.56 -35.99
CA SER A 260 3.47 4.05 -36.97
C SER A 260 4.78 3.65 -36.31
N ASP A 261 5.51 2.72 -36.93
CA ASP A 261 6.82 2.26 -36.45
C ASP A 261 7.79 3.43 -36.29
N PHE A 262 7.71 4.42 -37.17
CA PHE A 262 8.51 5.65 -37.09
C PHE A 262 8.16 6.48 -35.84
N GLN A 263 6.88 6.62 -35.52
CA GLN A 263 6.46 7.34 -34.32
C GLN A 263 6.90 6.60 -33.05
N ILE A 264 6.72 5.28 -32.99
CA ILE A 264 7.20 4.46 -31.85
C ILE A 264 8.72 4.58 -31.69
N TYR A 265 9.45 4.50 -32.81
CA TYR A 265 10.89 4.67 -32.84
C TYR A 265 11.32 6.04 -32.27
N LYS A 266 10.67 7.12 -32.73
CA LYS A 266 10.96 8.49 -32.26
C LYS A 266 10.75 8.61 -30.74
N GLU A 267 9.66 8.07 -30.21
CA GLU A 267 9.37 8.09 -28.77
C GLU A 267 10.41 7.32 -27.93
N LEU A 268 10.92 6.20 -28.43
CA LEU A 268 11.94 5.40 -27.75
C LEU A 268 13.31 6.10 -27.67
N ILE A 269 13.64 6.94 -28.65
CA ILE A 269 14.94 7.63 -28.71
C ILE A 269 14.90 9.08 -28.20
N LYS A 270 13.74 9.62 -27.83
CA LYS A 270 13.59 10.99 -27.30
C LYS A 270 14.59 11.29 -26.19
N GLY A 271 15.33 12.39 -26.34
CA GLY A 271 16.39 12.85 -25.43
C GLY A 271 17.76 12.20 -25.65
N ARG A 272 17.87 11.22 -26.54
CA ARG A 272 19.11 10.52 -26.93
C ARG A 272 19.14 10.28 -28.43
N GLU A 273 18.70 11.28 -29.19
CA GLU A 273 18.48 11.21 -30.64
C GLU A 273 19.79 11.06 -31.43
N ASP A 274 20.94 11.40 -30.86
CA ASP A 274 22.25 11.20 -31.50
C ASP A 274 22.89 9.85 -31.17
N ASN A 275 22.33 9.10 -30.20
CA ASN A 275 22.97 7.89 -29.69
C ASN A 275 22.69 6.67 -30.59
N SER A 276 23.71 6.22 -31.33
CA SER A 276 23.63 5.04 -32.21
C SER A 276 23.17 3.76 -31.50
N PHE A 277 23.46 3.60 -30.20
CA PHE A 277 23.03 2.42 -29.44
C PHE A 277 21.52 2.39 -29.27
N HIS A 278 20.92 3.51 -28.85
CA HIS A 278 19.46 3.62 -28.68
C HIS A 278 18.73 3.39 -30.01
N LYS A 279 19.27 3.97 -31.11
CA LYS A 279 18.75 3.78 -32.47
C LYS A 279 18.77 2.31 -32.88
N ALA A 280 19.88 1.62 -32.66
CA ALA A 280 20.02 0.21 -33.02
C ALA A 280 19.03 -0.68 -32.24
N CYS A 281 18.97 -0.52 -30.91
CA CYS A 281 18.06 -1.29 -30.06
C CYS A 281 16.59 -1.06 -30.41
N ALA A 282 16.19 0.20 -30.64
CA ALA A 282 14.81 0.52 -31.04
C ALA A 282 14.44 -0.09 -32.41
N SER A 283 15.37 -0.05 -33.37
CA SER A 283 15.16 -0.62 -34.71
C SER A 283 15.03 -2.15 -34.65
N GLU A 284 15.88 -2.81 -33.88
CA GLU A 284 15.87 -4.27 -33.71
C GLU A 284 14.55 -4.76 -33.10
N MET A 285 14.06 -4.09 -32.04
CA MET A 285 12.80 -4.44 -31.40
C MET A 285 11.59 -4.34 -32.35
N LEU A 286 11.58 -3.34 -33.22
CA LEU A 286 10.50 -3.16 -34.20
C LEU A 286 10.61 -4.16 -35.35
N ARG A 287 11.83 -4.49 -35.78
CA ARG A 287 12.09 -5.47 -36.85
C ARG A 287 11.49 -6.84 -36.52
N VAL A 288 11.71 -7.34 -35.30
CA VAL A 288 11.18 -8.66 -34.86
C VAL A 288 9.66 -8.75 -34.97
N VAL A 289 8.94 -7.65 -34.70
CA VAL A 289 7.47 -7.64 -34.81
C VAL A 289 7.03 -7.72 -36.26
N VAL A 290 7.78 -7.10 -37.17
CA VAL A 290 7.50 -7.12 -38.61
C VAL A 290 7.84 -8.49 -39.21
N GLU A 291 8.94 -9.12 -38.79
CA GLU A 291 9.35 -10.48 -39.21
C GLU A 291 8.29 -11.53 -38.88
N GLU A 292 7.59 -11.39 -37.74
CA GLU A 292 6.45 -12.24 -37.34
C GLU A 292 5.14 -11.89 -38.07
N GLY A 293 5.18 -11.01 -39.09
CA GLY A 293 4.03 -10.63 -39.92
C GLY A 293 3.01 -9.72 -39.23
N CYS A 294 3.36 -9.17 -38.06
CA CYS A 294 2.47 -8.36 -37.22
C CYS A 294 2.59 -6.86 -37.56
N THR A 295 2.08 -6.47 -38.73
CA THR A 295 2.18 -5.09 -39.22
C THR A 295 1.14 -4.13 -38.65
N THR A 296 -0.04 -4.60 -38.27
CA THR A 296 -1.13 -3.78 -37.71
C THR A 296 -1.44 -4.19 -36.28
N ARG A 297 -2.02 -3.26 -35.50
CA ARG A 297 -2.42 -3.53 -34.11
C ARG A 297 -3.37 -4.71 -33.98
N SER A 298 -4.39 -4.81 -34.84
CA SER A 298 -5.33 -5.96 -34.84
C SER A 298 -4.59 -7.30 -35.04
N LYS A 299 -3.60 -7.38 -35.94
CA LYS A 299 -2.79 -8.60 -36.11
C LYS A 299 -1.96 -8.92 -34.86
N VAL A 300 -1.36 -7.91 -34.23
CA VAL A 300 -0.60 -8.06 -32.98
C VAL A 300 -1.52 -8.58 -31.86
N LEU A 301 -2.70 -7.97 -31.70
CA LEU A 301 -3.69 -8.38 -30.69
C LEU A 301 -4.17 -9.82 -30.95
N SER A 302 -4.46 -10.19 -32.19
CA SER A 302 -4.84 -11.56 -32.55
C SER A 302 -3.72 -12.57 -32.25
N TYR A 303 -2.47 -12.21 -32.54
CA TYR A 303 -1.29 -13.03 -32.26
C TYR A 303 -1.10 -13.28 -30.75
N LEU A 304 -1.18 -12.21 -29.94
CA LEU A 304 -1.08 -12.32 -28.47
C LEU A 304 -2.26 -13.11 -27.90
N GLY A 305 -3.47 -12.81 -28.35
CA GLY A 305 -4.70 -13.48 -27.92
C GLY A 305 -4.63 -14.98 -28.12
N LYS A 306 -4.19 -15.44 -29.30
CA LYS A 306 -4.05 -16.87 -29.63
C LYS A 306 -3.12 -17.60 -28.65
N ARG A 307 -2.03 -16.96 -28.20
CA ARG A 307 -1.03 -17.57 -27.30
C ARG A 307 -1.46 -17.57 -25.84
N PHE A 308 -2.12 -16.50 -25.37
CA PHE A 308 -2.47 -16.35 -23.95
C PHE A 308 -3.88 -16.83 -23.57
N ARG A 309 -4.75 -17.13 -24.55
CA ARG A 309 -6.15 -17.55 -24.34
C ARG A 309 -6.32 -18.66 -23.30
N VAL A 310 -5.52 -19.74 -23.42
CA VAL A 310 -5.63 -20.92 -22.55
C VAL A 310 -5.36 -20.56 -21.10
N LYS A 311 -4.38 -19.68 -20.85
CA LYS A 311 -4.00 -19.31 -19.47
C LYS A 311 -4.98 -18.35 -18.82
N MET A 312 -5.58 -17.46 -19.61
CA MET A 312 -6.50 -16.44 -19.09
C MET A 312 -7.85 -17.01 -18.64
N ASN A 313 -8.20 -18.26 -19.02
CA ASN A 313 -9.47 -18.91 -18.68
C ASN A 313 -10.69 -18.05 -19.05
N LEU A 314 -10.60 -17.32 -20.16
CA LEU A 314 -11.68 -16.47 -20.67
C LEU A 314 -12.74 -17.32 -21.39
N PRO A 315 -13.98 -16.79 -21.54
CA PRO A 315 -15.04 -17.52 -22.23
C PRO A 315 -14.72 -17.85 -23.68
N GLU A 316 -15.22 -18.99 -24.16
CA GLU A 316 -14.93 -19.49 -25.51
C GLU A 316 -15.37 -18.57 -26.64
N TRP A 317 -16.35 -17.70 -26.42
CA TRP A 317 -16.86 -16.76 -27.43
C TRP A 317 -16.05 -15.46 -27.52
N TYR A 318 -15.05 -15.23 -26.64
CA TYR A 318 -14.21 -14.04 -26.73
C TYR A 318 -13.33 -14.12 -27.98
N THR A 319 -13.19 -13.03 -28.71
CA THR A 319 -12.24 -12.97 -29.83
C THR A 319 -10.81 -12.99 -29.30
N ASN A 320 -9.84 -13.34 -30.15
CA ASN A 320 -8.43 -13.28 -29.73
C ASN A 320 -8.02 -11.85 -29.35
N GLU A 321 -8.57 -10.83 -30.02
CA GLU A 321 -8.31 -9.44 -29.70
C GLU A 321 -8.83 -9.05 -28.30
N GLN A 322 -10.02 -9.53 -27.92
CA GLN A 322 -10.56 -9.34 -26.58
C GLN A 322 -9.69 -10.02 -25.52
N CYS A 323 -9.18 -11.22 -25.80
CA CYS A 323 -8.25 -11.91 -24.91
C CYS A 323 -6.93 -11.14 -24.74
N ALA A 324 -6.40 -10.54 -25.80
CA ALA A 324 -5.19 -9.72 -25.73
C ALA A 324 -5.44 -8.40 -24.98
N THR A 325 -6.60 -7.77 -25.18
CA THR A 325 -6.99 -6.56 -24.44
C THR A 325 -7.07 -6.84 -22.95
N TYR A 326 -7.71 -7.95 -22.56
CA TYR A 326 -7.75 -8.41 -21.17
C TYR A 326 -6.35 -8.64 -20.57
N LEU A 327 -5.43 -9.24 -21.36
CA LEU A 327 -4.03 -9.40 -20.94
C LEU A 327 -3.37 -8.03 -20.65
N LEU A 328 -3.56 -7.03 -21.52
CA LEU A 328 -2.97 -5.71 -21.35
C LEU A 328 -3.56 -4.98 -20.13
N ASP A 329 -4.86 -5.12 -19.88
CA ASP A 329 -5.56 -4.49 -18.74
C ASP A 329 -5.25 -5.13 -17.39
N GLU A 330 -5.05 -6.45 -17.38
CA GLU A 330 -4.81 -7.20 -16.16
C GLU A 330 -3.34 -7.50 -15.91
N CYS A 331 -2.40 -7.24 -16.82
CA CYS A 331 -0.97 -7.56 -16.59
C CYS A 331 0.02 -6.41 -16.86
N ILE A 332 -0.30 -5.45 -17.74
CA ILE A 332 0.67 -4.45 -18.20
C ILE A 332 0.31 -3.07 -17.66
N CYS A 333 1.21 -2.45 -16.87
CA CYS A 333 1.04 -1.09 -16.34
C CYS A 333 -0.36 -0.82 -15.78
N ILE A 334 -0.89 -1.78 -15.00
CA ILE A 334 -2.30 -1.85 -14.62
C ILE A 334 -2.83 -0.65 -13.83
N HIS A 335 -1.95 0.20 -13.30
CA HIS A 335 -2.29 1.42 -12.58
C HIS A 335 -2.77 2.55 -13.51
N LEU A 336 -2.48 2.46 -14.80
CA LEU A 336 -2.87 3.43 -15.82
C LEU A 336 -4.15 3.01 -16.52
N LYS A 337 -5.01 4.00 -16.85
CA LYS A 337 -6.34 3.75 -17.43
C LYS A 337 -6.32 3.76 -18.95
N SER A 338 -5.44 4.55 -19.56
CA SER A 338 -5.33 4.66 -21.01
C SER A 338 -4.16 3.85 -21.56
N GLU A 339 -4.39 3.13 -22.67
CA GLU A 339 -3.34 2.40 -23.39
C GLU A 339 -2.21 3.33 -23.87
N VAL A 340 -2.54 4.59 -24.17
CA VAL A 340 -1.56 5.62 -24.56
C VAL A 340 -0.64 5.99 -23.40
N GLU A 341 -1.18 6.12 -22.17
CA GLU A 341 -0.36 6.35 -20.97
C GLU A 341 0.56 5.15 -20.70
N LYS A 342 0.05 3.92 -20.84
CA LYS A 342 0.84 2.68 -20.72
C LYS A 342 2.00 2.69 -21.72
N PHE A 343 1.74 3.08 -22.97
CA PHE A 343 2.74 3.17 -24.02
C PHE A 343 3.86 4.15 -23.66
N TYR A 344 3.49 5.37 -23.26
CA TYR A 344 4.44 6.42 -22.90
C TYR A 344 5.29 6.07 -21.68
N LEU A 345 4.70 5.44 -20.67
CA LEU A 345 5.42 4.93 -19.51
C LEU A 345 6.42 3.83 -19.92
N LEU A 346 6.02 2.86 -20.73
CA LEU A 346 6.94 1.81 -21.20
C LEU A 346 8.10 2.37 -22.00
N CYS A 347 7.87 3.41 -22.81
CA CYS A 347 8.94 4.14 -23.50
C CYS A 347 9.90 4.81 -22.51
N LEU A 348 9.38 5.48 -21.46
CA LEU A 348 10.21 6.06 -20.39
C LEU A 348 11.03 4.99 -19.65
N MET A 349 10.41 3.88 -19.26
CA MET A 349 11.10 2.76 -18.60
C MET A 349 12.20 2.16 -19.48
N THR A 350 11.98 2.11 -20.79
CA THR A 350 12.96 1.59 -21.76
C THR A 350 14.15 2.52 -21.92
N ARG A 351 13.92 3.84 -21.95
CA ARG A 351 14.99 4.84 -21.94
C ARG A 351 15.81 4.78 -20.65
N LYS A 352 15.15 4.63 -19.49
CA LYS A 352 15.82 4.39 -18.20
C LYS A 352 16.63 3.09 -18.23
N LEU A 353 16.09 2.00 -18.78
CA LEU A 353 16.77 0.72 -18.90
C LEU A 353 18.04 0.81 -19.76
N PHE A 354 17.99 1.45 -20.92
CA PHE A 354 19.16 1.60 -21.79
C PHE A 354 20.26 2.45 -21.15
N THR A 355 19.88 3.56 -20.49
CA THR A 355 20.79 4.41 -19.73
C THR A 355 21.46 3.62 -18.60
N PHE A 356 20.69 2.77 -17.90
CA PHE A 356 21.21 1.89 -16.85
C PHE A 356 22.11 0.77 -17.40
N ALA A 357 21.74 0.13 -18.50
CA ALA A 357 22.56 -0.90 -19.14
C ALA A 357 23.91 -0.36 -19.64
N LYS A 358 23.97 0.92 -20.02
CA LYS A 358 25.20 1.66 -20.34
C LYS A 358 25.98 2.16 -19.12
N GLN A 359 25.47 1.93 -17.91
CA GLN A 359 26.07 2.40 -16.64
C GLN A 359 26.13 3.93 -16.52
N GLU A 360 25.28 4.65 -17.26
CA GLU A 360 25.09 6.10 -17.14
C GLU A 360 24.08 6.45 -16.04
N CYS A 361 23.32 5.46 -15.55
CA CYS A 361 22.44 5.57 -14.39
C CYS A 361 22.91 4.59 -13.30
N MET A 362 22.82 5.00 -12.04
CA MET A 362 23.17 4.13 -10.92
C MET A 362 22.11 3.06 -10.67
N GLU A 363 22.52 1.98 -10.00
CA GLU A 363 21.58 0.99 -9.45
C GLU A 363 20.83 1.58 -8.25
N GLU A 364 19.52 1.34 -8.18
CA GLU A 364 18.68 1.76 -7.08
C GLU A 364 18.60 0.68 -6.00
N ASN A 365 18.91 1.05 -4.76
CA ASN A 365 18.91 0.12 -3.65
C ASN A 365 17.47 -0.20 -3.21
N CYS A 366 17.00 -1.42 -3.50
CA CYS A 366 15.66 -1.90 -3.09
C CYS A 366 15.48 -2.07 -1.58
N ASP A 367 16.57 -2.07 -0.83
CA ASP A 367 16.55 -2.11 0.63
C ASP A 367 16.49 -0.70 1.25
N SER A 368 16.73 0.35 0.46
CA SER A 368 16.50 1.73 0.88
C SER A 368 15.01 2.03 0.99
N ILE A 369 14.61 2.77 2.03
CA ILE A 369 13.21 3.14 2.25
C ILE A 369 12.68 4.12 1.19
N MET A 370 13.57 4.75 0.42
CA MET A 370 13.23 5.50 -0.79
C MET A 370 12.42 4.65 -1.77
N CYS A 371 12.86 3.40 -1.99
CA CYS A 371 12.28 2.44 -2.94
C CYS A 371 11.21 1.55 -2.30
N GLN A 372 10.71 1.91 -1.11
CA GLN A 372 9.78 1.12 -0.34
C GLN A 372 8.52 1.90 0.05
N GLU A 373 7.49 1.16 0.41
CA GLU A 373 6.25 1.65 1.01
C GLU A 373 5.79 0.68 2.11
N VAL A 374 4.78 1.06 2.88
CA VAL A 374 4.27 0.25 3.99
C VAL A 374 2.89 -0.29 3.64
N LEU A 375 2.75 -1.60 3.42
CA LEU A 375 1.45 -2.26 3.33
C LEU A 375 0.76 -2.20 4.70
N THR A 376 -0.38 -1.51 4.75
CA THR A 376 -1.19 -1.31 5.95
C THR A 376 -2.22 -2.43 6.15
N PRO A 377 -2.72 -2.64 7.37
CA PRO A 377 -3.76 -3.62 7.69
C PRO A 377 -5.00 -3.51 6.81
N GLY A 378 -5.53 -2.30 6.63
CA GLY A 378 -6.73 -2.07 5.84
C GLY A 378 -6.54 -2.45 4.37
N GLN A 379 -5.37 -2.18 3.80
CA GLN A 379 -5.08 -2.57 2.42
C GLN A 379 -4.95 -4.08 2.25
N LEU A 380 -4.26 -4.76 3.17
CA LEU A 380 -4.22 -6.23 3.15
C LEU A 380 -5.64 -6.81 3.27
N TYR A 381 -6.44 -6.24 4.17
CA TYR A 381 -7.84 -6.64 4.35
C TYR A 381 -8.65 -6.45 3.07
N LEU A 382 -8.49 -5.31 2.38
CA LEU A 382 -9.19 -5.00 1.13
C LEU A 382 -8.79 -5.94 -0.02
N MET A 383 -7.49 -6.17 -0.19
CA MET A 383 -6.95 -7.07 -1.21
C MET A 383 -7.45 -8.50 -0.99
N PHE A 384 -7.47 -8.95 0.26
CA PHE A 384 -8.00 -10.27 0.61
C PHE A 384 -9.51 -10.35 0.40
N LEU A 385 -10.26 -9.30 0.76
CA LEU A 385 -11.71 -9.22 0.54
C LEU A 385 -12.06 -9.33 -0.95
N LYS A 386 -11.35 -8.62 -1.83
CA LYS A 386 -11.51 -8.70 -3.29
C LYS A 386 -11.36 -10.13 -3.78
N GLU A 387 -10.27 -10.81 -3.39
CA GLU A 387 -10.03 -12.20 -3.81
C GLU A 387 -11.11 -13.16 -3.28
N ARG A 388 -11.60 -12.95 -2.06
CA ARG A 388 -12.66 -13.74 -1.46
C ARG A 388 -14.02 -13.54 -2.15
N MET A 389 -14.37 -12.31 -2.50
CA MET A 389 -15.59 -12.01 -3.27
C MET A 389 -15.52 -12.61 -4.69
N ALA A 390 -14.39 -12.50 -5.37
CA ALA A 390 -14.19 -13.16 -6.67
C ALA A 390 -14.26 -14.70 -6.54
N ALA A 391 -13.68 -15.27 -5.49
CA ALA A 391 -13.77 -16.71 -5.22
C ALA A 391 -15.20 -17.17 -4.92
N TRP A 392 -16.03 -16.32 -4.31
CA TRP A 392 -17.45 -16.59 -4.10
C TRP A 392 -18.20 -16.76 -5.43
N LEU A 393 -17.97 -15.88 -6.42
CA LEU A 393 -18.56 -16.02 -7.77
C LEU A 393 -18.19 -17.37 -8.40
N VAL A 394 -16.92 -17.78 -8.28
CA VAL A 394 -16.46 -19.08 -8.77
C VAL A 394 -17.13 -20.24 -8.00
N SER A 395 -17.32 -20.10 -6.68
CA SER A 395 -18.05 -21.09 -5.88
C SER A 395 -19.51 -21.22 -6.31
N VAL A 396 -20.14 -20.12 -6.68
CA VAL A 396 -21.51 -20.10 -7.22
C VAL A 396 -21.56 -20.80 -8.57
N LYS A 397 -20.62 -20.53 -9.48
CA LYS A 397 -20.48 -21.27 -10.75
C LYS A 397 -20.39 -22.78 -10.52
N LEU A 398 -19.50 -23.23 -9.63
CA LEU A 398 -19.37 -24.65 -9.29
C LEU A 398 -20.66 -25.25 -8.70
N SER A 399 -21.44 -24.45 -7.97
CA SER A 399 -22.74 -24.87 -7.43
C SER A 399 -23.81 -24.98 -8.52
N ILE A 400 -23.78 -24.08 -9.51
CA ILE A 400 -24.61 -24.15 -10.72
C ILE A 400 -24.26 -25.40 -11.52
N ASP A 401 -22.98 -25.69 -11.74
CA ASP A 401 -22.54 -26.89 -12.48
C ASP A 401 -23.04 -28.18 -11.82
N LYS A 402 -22.99 -28.27 -10.49
CA LYS A 402 -23.42 -29.45 -9.72
C LYS A 402 -24.94 -29.59 -9.58
N ARG A 403 -25.67 -28.48 -9.39
CA ARG A 403 -27.11 -28.48 -9.05
C ARG A 403 -28.03 -28.12 -10.20
N GLY A 404 -27.51 -27.46 -11.23
CA GLY A 404 -28.27 -27.10 -12.44
C GLY A 404 -28.80 -28.32 -13.19
N SER A 405 -28.21 -29.50 -13.01
CA SER A 405 -28.71 -30.76 -13.58
C SER A 405 -30.05 -31.19 -12.98
N LYS A 406 -30.33 -30.80 -11.72
CA LYS A 406 -31.57 -31.10 -10.99
C LYS A 406 -32.65 -30.02 -11.16
N LEU A 407 -32.30 -28.85 -11.70
CA LEU A 407 -33.22 -27.74 -11.98
C LEU A 407 -33.76 -27.90 -13.40
N VAL A 408 -34.87 -28.61 -13.53
CA VAL A 408 -35.51 -28.96 -14.81
C VAL A 408 -36.38 -27.82 -15.38
N SER A 409 -36.60 -26.74 -14.64
CA SER A 409 -37.56 -25.70 -15.03
C SER A 409 -37.06 -24.28 -14.75
N SER A 410 -36.63 -23.59 -15.82
CA SER A 410 -36.40 -22.14 -15.97
C SER A 410 -35.50 -21.44 -14.94
N TRP A 411 -34.70 -20.49 -15.42
CA TRP A 411 -33.94 -19.58 -14.57
C TRP A 411 -34.87 -18.57 -13.89
N SER A 412 -35.34 -18.90 -12.69
CA SER A 412 -36.11 -18.00 -11.83
C SER A 412 -35.22 -17.39 -10.73
N SER A 413 -35.63 -16.20 -10.24
CA SER A 413 -34.94 -15.51 -9.14
C SER A 413 -34.88 -16.36 -7.86
N ASP A 414 -35.93 -17.14 -7.59
CA ASP A 414 -35.98 -18.04 -6.42
C ASP A 414 -34.98 -19.19 -6.51
N ASN A 415 -34.86 -19.80 -7.70
CA ASN A 415 -33.87 -20.84 -7.95
C ASN A 415 -32.45 -20.27 -7.81
N MET A 416 -32.21 -19.06 -8.32
CA MET A 416 -30.91 -18.39 -8.20
C MET A 416 -30.57 -18.05 -6.74
N MET A 417 -31.54 -17.54 -5.96
CA MET A 417 -31.38 -17.30 -4.53
C MET A 417 -30.99 -18.57 -3.77
N ARG A 418 -31.62 -19.71 -4.08
CA ARG A 418 -31.25 -21.01 -3.47
C ARG A 418 -29.82 -21.42 -3.80
N ILE A 419 -29.32 -21.11 -5.00
CA ILE A 419 -27.94 -21.40 -5.40
C ILE A 419 -26.97 -20.44 -4.71
N PHE A 420 -27.27 -19.15 -4.65
CA PHE A 420 -26.44 -18.16 -3.97
C PHE A 420 -26.26 -18.46 -2.47
N ASN A 421 -27.31 -18.96 -1.81
CA ASN A 421 -27.24 -19.42 -0.42
C ASN A 421 -26.33 -20.63 -0.20
N THR A 422 -25.94 -21.33 -1.27
CA THR A 422 -24.98 -22.44 -1.21
C THR A 422 -23.56 -22.05 -1.54
N GLY A 423 -23.33 -20.77 -1.89
CA GLY A 423 -21.99 -20.23 -2.05
C GLY A 423 -21.17 -20.33 -0.76
N SER A 424 -19.84 -20.33 -0.92
CA SER A 424 -18.91 -20.45 0.21
C SER A 424 -19.06 -19.28 1.20
N ASP A 425 -19.13 -19.58 2.50
CA ASP A 425 -19.10 -18.57 3.57
C ASP A 425 -17.69 -17.97 3.71
N GLN A 426 -17.59 -16.63 3.61
CA GLN A 426 -16.31 -15.92 3.70
C GLN A 426 -15.78 -15.76 5.13
N SER A 427 -16.61 -16.01 6.15
CA SER A 427 -16.26 -15.79 7.57
C SER A 427 -15.02 -16.58 7.99
N LYS A 428 -15.01 -17.88 7.69
CA LYS A 428 -13.94 -18.81 8.09
C LYS A 428 -12.58 -18.43 7.48
N ALA A 429 -12.58 -17.86 6.28
CA ALA A 429 -11.34 -17.47 5.61
C ALA A 429 -10.66 -16.29 6.32
N PHE A 430 -11.42 -15.30 6.78
CA PHE A 430 -10.90 -14.19 7.57
C PHE A 430 -10.49 -14.62 8.97
N GLU A 431 -11.28 -15.45 9.65
CA GLU A 431 -10.92 -16.01 10.95
C GLU A 431 -9.63 -16.81 10.86
N TYR A 432 -9.44 -17.63 9.81
CA TYR A 432 -8.21 -18.36 9.58
C TYR A 432 -6.99 -17.44 9.39
N LEU A 433 -7.11 -16.41 8.54
CA LEU A 433 -6.04 -15.45 8.28
C LEU A 433 -5.61 -14.73 9.57
N LEU A 434 -6.57 -14.24 10.35
CA LEU A 434 -6.28 -13.50 11.59
C LEU A 434 -5.79 -14.40 12.73
N ALA A 435 -6.35 -15.61 12.86
CA ALA A 435 -5.96 -16.54 13.91
C ALA A 435 -4.54 -17.09 13.70
N THR A 436 -4.22 -17.51 12.47
CA THR A 436 -2.96 -18.19 12.14
C THR A 436 -1.88 -17.28 11.57
N GLY A 437 -2.26 -16.12 11.02
CA GLY A 437 -1.35 -15.24 10.28
C GLY A 437 -0.93 -15.79 8.90
N ASN A 438 -1.58 -16.85 8.42
CA ASN A 438 -1.28 -17.47 7.13
C ASN A 438 -2.31 -17.08 6.06
N LEU A 439 -1.81 -16.67 4.90
CA LEU A 439 -2.59 -16.27 3.74
C LEU A 439 -2.76 -17.43 2.76
N ASN A 440 -3.98 -17.92 2.64
CA ASN A 440 -4.37 -18.86 1.58
C ASN A 440 -4.94 -18.11 0.36
N SER A 441 -4.03 -17.67 -0.52
CA SER A 441 -4.34 -16.93 -1.74
C SER A 441 -3.81 -17.62 -2.99
N LYS A 442 -4.62 -17.62 -4.07
CA LYS A 442 -4.24 -18.14 -5.38
C LYS A 442 -3.26 -17.20 -6.10
N THR A 443 -3.42 -15.90 -5.92
CA THR A 443 -2.59 -14.86 -6.56
C THR A 443 -1.32 -14.55 -5.77
N GLY A 444 -1.33 -14.82 -4.46
CA GLY A 444 -0.30 -14.37 -3.52
C GLY A 444 -0.42 -12.89 -3.16
N LEU A 445 -1.47 -12.19 -3.62
CA LEU A 445 -1.73 -10.76 -3.35
C LEU A 445 -0.52 -9.85 -3.65
N GLY A 446 0.32 -10.22 -4.62
CA GLY A 446 1.53 -9.46 -4.97
C GLY A 446 2.60 -9.40 -3.87
N MET A 447 2.47 -10.21 -2.82
CA MET A 447 3.43 -10.30 -1.70
C MET A 447 4.43 -11.44 -1.90
N LEU A 448 5.63 -11.28 -1.33
CA LEU A 448 6.69 -12.30 -1.34
C LEU A 448 6.51 -13.36 -0.24
N GLN A 449 5.62 -13.12 0.71
CA GLN A 449 5.36 -14.02 1.84
C GLN A 449 3.86 -14.25 2.02
N ASN A 450 3.53 -15.39 2.59
CA ASN A 450 2.16 -15.80 2.88
C ASN A 450 1.97 -16.25 4.35
N THR A 451 2.95 -16.02 5.23
CA THR A 451 2.88 -16.40 6.65
C THR A 451 3.35 -15.23 7.52
N GLY A 452 2.99 -15.26 8.81
CA GLY A 452 3.42 -14.26 9.78
C GLY A 452 2.82 -12.86 9.57
N LEU A 453 1.67 -12.78 8.88
CA LEU A 453 0.99 -11.50 8.60
C LEU A 453 0.22 -10.95 9.80
N CYS A 454 -0.26 -11.83 10.68
CA CYS A 454 -1.01 -11.48 11.87
C CYS A 454 -0.30 -12.02 13.11
N VAL A 455 -0.33 -11.26 14.20
CA VAL A 455 0.21 -11.67 15.50
C VAL A 455 -0.75 -11.36 16.62
N VAL A 456 -0.54 -12.02 17.76
CA VAL A 456 -1.24 -11.67 19.00
C VAL A 456 -0.76 -10.29 19.45
N ALA A 457 -1.70 -9.45 19.86
CA ALA A 457 -1.39 -8.19 20.53
C ALA A 457 -1.14 -8.52 22.00
N ASP A 458 0.13 -8.70 22.38
CA ASP A 458 0.46 -9.15 23.72
C ASP A 458 0.25 -8.00 24.73
N LYS A 459 -0.70 -8.16 25.65
CA LYS A 459 -0.93 -7.24 26.77
C LYS A 459 -0.06 -7.57 27.99
N LEU A 460 1.25 -7.79 27.77
CA LEU A 460 2.19 -7.98 28.89
C LEU A 460 2.38 -6.69 29.68
N ASN A 461 2.56 -5.58 28.96
CA ASN A 461 2.58 -4.24 29.49
C ASN A 461 2.22 -3.27 28.35
N PHE A 462 1.99 -2.00 28.68
CA PHE A 462 1.59 -0.99 27.70
C PHE A 462 2.66 -0.73 26.61
N ILE A 463 3.96 -0.80 26.97
CA ILE A 463 5.08 -0.61 26.04
C ILE A 463 5.13 -1.72 24.99
N ARG A 464 4.87 -2.97 25.38
CA ARG A 464 4.75 -4.10 24.48
C ARG A 464 3.56 -3.92 23.55
N TYR A 465 2.41 -3.57 24.12
CA TYR A 465 1.17 -3.38 23.39
C TYR A 465 1.30 -2.30 22.31
N LEU A 466 1.74 -1.10 22.68
CA LEU A 466 1.93 0.02 21.74
C LEU A 466 2.94 -0.30 20.63
N SER A 467 3.97 -1.09 20.96
CA SER A 467 5.02 -1.44 20.00
C SER A 467 4.49 -2.25 18.83
N HIS A 468 3.44 -3.06 19.02
CA HIS A 468 2.82 -3.81 17.91
C HIS A 468 2.30 -2.89 16.80
N PHE A 469 1.72 -1.74 17.17
CA PHE A 469 1.10 -0.82 16.22
C PHE A 469 2.11 0.08 15.50
N ARG A 470 3.29 0.30 16.08
CA ARG A 470 4.38 1.08 15.47
C ARG A 470 5.43 0.21 14.75
N CYS A 471 5.31 -1.11 14.83
CA CYS A 471 6.22 -2.06 14.23
C CYS A 471 5.97 -2.20 12.71
N VAL A 472 7.05 -2.14 11.94
CA VAL A 472 7.08 -2.34 10.49
C VAL A 472 8.10 -3.44 10.19
N HIS A 473 7.64 -4.49 9.52
CA HIS A 473 8.44 -5.68 9.25
C HIS A 473 8.92 -5.72 7.80
N ARG A 474 10.16 -6.14 7.54
CA ARG A 474 10.71 -6.27 6.16
C ARG A 474 10.11 -7.45 5.39
N GLY A 475 9.75 -8.51 6.10
CA GLY A 475 9.15 -9.75 5.58
C GLY A 475 9.95 -10.99 5.97
N ALA A 476 9.27 -12.08 6.34
CA ALA A 476 9.87 -13.35 6.75
C ALA A 476 10.69 -14.01 5.64
N ALA A 477 10.39 -13.72 4.37
CA ALA A 477 11.19 -14.17 3.24
C ALA A 477 12.66 -13.68 3.32
N PHE A 478 12.89 -12.50 3.92
CA PHE A 478 14.21 -11.90 4.07
C PHE A 478 14.98 -12.43 5.29
N ALA A 479 14.29 -12.99 6.30
CA ALA A 479 14.93 -13.61 7.46
C ALA A 479 15.83 -14.79 7.07
N LYS A 480 15.43 -15.53 6.03
CA LYS A 480 16.17 -16.68 5.49
C LYS A 480 17.37 -16.30 4.61
N MET A 481 17.52 -15.02 4.25
CA MET A 481 18.63 -14.57 3.42
C MET A 481 19.91 -14.48 4.25
N ARG A 482 21.03 -14.99 3.70
CA ARG A 482 22.35 -14.92 4.35
C ARG A 482 22.99 -13.54 4.27
N THR A 483 22.53 -12.68 3.36
CA THR A 483 23.06 -11.33 3.16
C THR A 483 22.61 -10.39 4.26
N THR A 484 23.53 -9.59 4.80
CA THR A 484 23.26 -8.62 5.87
C THR A 484 22.80 -7.25 5.36
N SER A 485 22.86 -6.98 4.06
CA SER A 485 22.47 -5.68 3.46
C SER A 485 21.06 -5.25 3.88
N VAL A 486 20.11 -6.18 3.85
CA VAL A 486 18.70 -5.97 4.21
C VAL A 486 18.48 -5.63 5.69
N ARG A 487 19.50 -5.82 6.53
CA ARG A 487 19.47 -5.59 7.99
C ARG A 487 20.21 -4.33 8.42
N LYS A 488 20.97 -3.71 7.49
CA LYS A 488 21.75 -2.52 7.79
C LYS A 488 20.81 -1.32 7.93
N LEU A 489 21.07 -0.50 8.95
CA LEU A 489 20.51 0.84 9.01
C LEU A 489 21.11 1.68 7.89
N LEU A 490 20.26 2.42 7.19
CA LEU A 490 20.64 3.29 6.08
C LEU A 490 20.31 4.75 6.45
N PRO A 491 21.14 5.75 6.07
CA PRO A 491 20.90 7.17 6.37
C PRO A 491 19.53 7.68 5.94
N GLU A 492 19.00 7.16 4.82
CA GLU A 492 17.67 7.49 4.30
C GLU A 492 16.55 7.16 5.30
N SER A 493 16.81 6.30 6.29
CA SER A 493 15.85 5.94 7.35
C SER A 493 15.61 7.02 8.39
N TRP A 494 16.45 8.07 8.42
CA TRP A 494 16.36 9.16 9.40
C TRP A 494 14.96 9.75 9.45
N GLY A 495 14.41 9.88 10.66
CA GLY A 495 13.08 10.47 10.88
C GLY A 495 11.90 9.57 10.50
N PHE A 496 12.12 8.40 9.87
CA PHE A 496 11.06 7.45 9.49
C PHE A 496 11.08 6.17 10.31
N LEU A 497 12.25 5.52 10.40
CA LEU A 497 12.47 4.32 11.21
C LEU A 497 13.47 4.65 12.32
N CYS A 498 13.18 4.18 13.53
CA CYS A 498 14.03 4.41 14.68
C CYS A 498 15.34 3.60 14.55
N PRO A 499 16.51 4.23 14.72
CA PRO A 499 17.80 3.54 14.61
C PRO A 499 18.10 2.62 15.81
N VAL A 500 17.42 2.84 16.93
CA VAL A 500 17.63 2.12 18.19
C VAL A 500 16.62 0.98 18.36
N HIS A 501 15.38 1.18 17.94
CA HIS A 501 14.26 0.33 18.34
C HIS A 501 14.07 -0.87 17.37
N THR A 502 14.99 -1.82 17.46
CA THR A 502 14.97 -3.11 16.77
C THR A 502 15.31 -4.21 17.78
N PRO A 503 14.66 -5.39 17.76
CA PRO A 503 15.00 -6.48 18.68
C PRO A 503 16.37 -7.09 18.33
N ASP A 504 17.03 -7.69 19.32
CA ASP A 504 18.21 -8.51 19.09
C ASP A 504 17.88 -9.89 18.45
N GLY A 505 18.93 -10.63 18.08
CA GLY A 505 18.81 -11.99 17.54
C GLY A 505 18.41 -12.05 16.06
N GLU A 506 17.69 -13.12 15.67
CA GLU A 506 17.27 -13.35 14.28
C GLU A 506 16.46 -12.20 13.66
N PRO A 507 15.55 -11.49 14.35
CA PRO A 507 14.78 -10.39 13.76
C PRO A 507 15.53 -9.04 13.67
N CYS A 508 16.78 -8.95 14.16
CA CYS A 508 17.55 -7.70 14.17
C CYS A 508 17.67 -7.07 12.77
N GLY A 509 17.25 -5.80 12.66
CA GLY A 509 17.24 -5.03 11.42
C GLY A 509 16.10 -5.37 10.45
N LEU A 510 15.34 -6.44 10.68
CA LEU A 510 14.16 -6.82 9.88
C LEU A 510 12.85 -6.38 10.52
N MET A 511 12.82 -6.29 11.84
CA MET A 511 11.69 -5.81 12.63
C MET A 511 12.03 -4.45 13.22
N ASN A 512 11.63 -3.38 12.55
CA ASN A 512 11.94 -2.02 12.97
C ASN A 512 10.67 -1.31 13.43
N HIS A 513 10.81 -0.21 14.17
CA HIS A 513 9.68 0.58 14.64
C HIS A 513 9.79 1.98 14.05
N MET A 514 8.64 2.54 13.67
CA MET A 514 8.59 3.92 13.17
C MET A 514 9.01 4.90 14.27
N THR A 515 9.56 6.04 13.86
CA THR A 515 9.77 7.19 14.76
C THR A 515 8.44 7.68 15.34
N ALA A 516 8.47 8.50 16.39
CA ALA A 516 7.24 9.00 16.99
C ALA A 516 6.43 9.92 16.05
N SER A 517 7.11 10.70 15.21
CA SER A 517 6.51 11.69 14.31
C SER A 517 6.14 11.15 12.93
N CYS A 518 6.69 10.00 12.52
CA CYS A 518 6.36 9.37 11.24
C CYS A 518 4.87 8.97 11.17
N GLU A 519 4.22 9.36 10.08
CA GLU A 519 2.83 9.04 9.75
C GLU A 519 2.78 8.21 8.46
N ILE A 520 1.84 7.26 8.40
CA ILE A 520 1.55 6.53 7.17
C ILE A 520 0.30 7.12 6.55
N VAL A 521 0.40 7.51 5.28
CA VAL A 521 -0.74 8.04 4.53
C VAL A 521 -1.76 6.91 4.29
N ALA A 522 -2.94 7.01 4.89
CA ALA A 522 -4.06 6.12 4.59
C ALA A 522 -5.00 6.71 3.52
N SER A 523 -5.17 8.02 3.49
CA SER A 523 -6.15 8.69 2.62
C SER A 523 -5.70 8.75 1.15
N SER A 524 -6.69 8.77 0.26
CA SER A 524 -6.52 8.98 -1.18
C SER A 524 -7.41 10.16 -1.59
N LEU A 525 -6.83 11.17 -2.22
CA LEU A 525 -7.55 12.34 -2.76
C LEU A 525 -7.49 12.34 -4.29
N PRO A 526 -8.53 12.80 -4.99
CA PRO A 526 -8.50 12.92 -6.45
C PRO A 526 -7.42 13.90 -6.91
N THR A 527 -6.63 13.49 -7.91
CA THR A 527 -5.52 14.25 -8.48
C THR A 527 -5.75 14.72 -9.92
N THR A 528 -6.99 14.66 -10.39
CA THR A 528 -7.36 14.98 -11.79
C THR A 528 -6.99 16.40 -12.22
N SER A 529 -6.90 17.35 -11.29
CA SER A 529 -6.49 18.73 -11.57
C SER A 529 -4.98 18.96 -11.60
N LEU A 530 -4.16 18.01 -11.12
CA LEU A 530 -2.71 18.20 -11.03
C LEU A 530 -2.01 18.30 -12.39
N PRO A 531 -2.33 17.49 -13.42
CA PRO A 531 -1.71 17.65 -14.74
C PRO A 531 -1.97 19.04 -15.34
N ALA A 532 -3.21 19.55 -15.23
CA ALA A 532 -3.54 20.89 -15.71
C ALA A 532 -2.80 21.99 -14.93
N LEU A 533 -2.66 21.82 -13.61
CA LEU A 533 -1.86 22.73 -12.78
C LEU A 533 -0.38 22.71 -13.20
N LEU A 534 0.20 21.54 -13.46
CA LEU A 534 1.57 21.43 -13.94
C LEU A 534 1.76 22.14 -15.28
N CYS A 535 0.82 21.99 -16.21
CA CYS A 535 0.86 22.73 -17.47
C CYS A 535 0.80 24.25 -17.24
N SER A 536 -0.02 24.73 -16.31
CA SER A 536 -0.07 26.16 -15.97
C SER A 536 1.22 26.70 -15.34
N LEU A 537 2.05 25.82 -14.76
CA LEU A 537 3.36 26.13 -14.22
C LEU A 537 4.49 26.02 -15.26
N GLY A 538 4.16 25.69 -16.51
CA GLY A 538 5.11 25.59 -17.63
C GLY A 538 5.57 24.17 -17.97
N MET A 539 4.88 23.13 -17.49
CA MET A 539 5.09 21.77 -18.02
C MET A 539 4.49 21.64 -19.42
N THR A 540 5.30 21.19 -20.37
CA THR A 540 4.83 20.79 -21.70
C THR A 540 4.23 19.38 -21.62
N PRO A 541 2.98 19.17 -22.05
CA PRO A 541 2.35 17.85 -21.99
C PRO A 541 3.08 16.83 -22.89
N VAL A 542 2.85 15.53 -22.66
CA VAL A 542 3.59 14.43 -23.30
C VAL A 542 3.53 14.40 -24.84
N ASP A 543 2.44 14.89 -25.41
CA ASP A 543 2.17 15.05 -26.84
C ASP A 543 2.71 16.37 -27.41
N GLY A 544 3.09 17.31 -26.54
CA GLY A 544 3.73 18.57 -26.90
C GLY A 544 5.23 18.42 -27.18
N SER A 545 5.80 19.47 -27.79
CA SER A 545 7.25 19.61 -27.96
C SER A 545 7.74 20.78 -27.09
N PRO A 546 8.70 20.57 -26.18
CA PRO A 546 9.27 21.64 -25.37
C PRO A 546 10.05 22.64 -26.24
N GLY A 547 10.34 23.82 -25.69
CA GLY A 547 11.14 24.84 -26.40
C GLY A 547 12.61 24.45 -26.49
N GLN A 548 13.12 23.73 -25.49
CA GLN A 548 14.48 23.18 -25.47
C GLN A 548 14.54 21.73 -25.98
N ALA A 549 15.76 21.22 -26.18
CA ALA A 549 15.96 19.82 -26.51
C ALA A 549 15.49 18.91 -25.36
N PHE A 550 14.98 17.72 -25.70
CA PHE A 550 14.52 16.76 -24.68
C PHE A 550 15.63 16.30 -23.72
N SER A 551 16.90 16.42 -24.11
CA SER A 551 18.06 16.16 -23.25
C SER A 551 18.18 17.16 -22.09
N ASP A 552 17.69 18.38 -22.29
CA ASP A 552 17.72 19.49 -21.33
C ASP A 552 16.36 19.67 -20.62
N CYS A 553 15.53 18.62 -20.65
CA CYS A 553 14.23 18.60 -20.03
C CYS A 553 14.14 17.43 -19.02
N TYR A 554 13.46 17.67 -17.91
CA TYR A 554 13.10 16.65 -16.95
C TYR A 554 11.80 15.96 -17.37
N PRO A 555 11.75 14.61 -17.44
CA PRO A 555 10.48 13.91 -17.54
C PRO A 555 9.69 14.09 -16.24
N VAL A 556 8.41 14.44 -16.36
CA VAL A 556 7.49 14.60 -15.23
C VAL A 556 6.61 13.36 -15.11
N VAL A 557 6.65 12.73 -13.93
CA VAL A 557 5.89 11.50 -13.64
C VAL A 557 5.01 11.73 -12.42
N LEU A 558 3.69 11.55 -12.60
CA LEU A 558 2.69 11.66 -11.53
C LEU A 558 2.13 10.27 -11.20
N ASP A 559 2.42 9.76 -10.01
CA ASP A 559 1.94 8.45 -9.52
C ASP A 559 2.19 7.28 -10.51
N GLY A 560 3.28 7.39 -11.27
CA GLY A 560 3.69 6.44 -12.30
C GLY A 560 3.05 6.64 -13.68
N ALA A 561 2.31 7.72 -13.90
CA ALA A 561 1.91 8.19 -15.23
C ALA A 561 2.92 9.21 -15.75
N PHE A 562 3.44 9.01 -16.96
CA PHE A 562 4.32 9.99 -17.61
C PHE A 562 3.46 11.09 -18.24
N VAL A 563 3.47 12.30 -17.65
CA VAL A 563 2.53 13.37 -17.99
C VAL A 563 3.10 14.45 -18.91
N GLY A 564 4.42 14.61 -18.94
CA GLY A 564 5.04 15.66 -19.74
C GLY A 564 6.50 15.91 -19.43
N TRP A 565 6.99 17.07 -19.89
CA TRP A 565 8.37 17.53 -19.77
C TRP A 565 8.40 18.92 -19.14
N VAL A 566 9.42 19.19 -18.32
CA VAL A 566 9.72 20.53 -17.81
C VAL A 566 11.16 20.86 -18.15
N GLU A 567 11.41 22.05 -18.69
CA GLU A 567 12.76 22.52 -19.02
C GLU A 567 13.62 22.63 -17.76
N ALA A 568 14.91 22.31 -17.88
CA ALA A 568 15.78 22.17 -16.73
C ALA A 568 15.88 23.45 -15.89
N ASP A 569 15.90 24.61 -16.53
CA ASP A 569 15.97 25.92 -15.88
C ASP A 569 14.70 26.28 -15.11
N LEU A 570 13.55 25.79 -15.57
CA LEU A 570 12.25 26.09 -14.98
C LEU A 570 11.90 25.13 -13.82
N ALA A 571 12.47 23.93 -13.81
CA ALA A 571 12.11 22.89 -12.84
C ALA A 571 12.22 23.31 -11.36
N PRO A 572 13.28 24.03 -10.91
CA PRO A 572 13.36 24.48 -9.51
C PRO A 572 12.24 25.44 -9.10
N ALA A 573 11.80 26.32 -10.02
CA ALA A 573 10.70 27.25 -9.78
C ALA A 573 9.34 26.52 -9.69
N VAL A 574 9.15 25.49 -10.53
CA VAL A 574 7.96 24.62 -10.47
C VAL A 574 7.90 23.89 -9.14
N VAL A 575 8.99 23.27 -8.70
CA VAL A 575 9.08 22.58 -7.39
C VAL A 575 8.76 23.52 -6.25
N SER A 576 9.34 24.72 -6.25
CA SER A 576 9.12 25.72 -5.20
C SER A 576 7.65 26.17 -5.15
N SER A 577 7.02 26.37 -6.31
CA SER A 577 5.60 26.72 -6.41
C SER A 577 4.69 25.59 -5.91
N LEU A 578 4.99 24.34 -6.28
CA LEU A 578 4.23 23.17 -5.83
C LEU A 578 4.35 22.98 -4.31
N ARG A 579 5.54 23.15 -3.73
CA ARG A 579 5.75 23.14 -2.27
C ARG A 579 4.94 24.23 -1.58
N ARG A 580 4.96 25.45 -2.13
CA ARG A 580 4.16 26.57 -1.62
C ARG A 580 2.68 26.24 -1.59
N PHE A 581 2.12 25.76 -2.70
CA PHE A 581 0.72 25.37 -2.79
C PHE A 581 0.37 24.21 -1.85
N LYS A 582 1.27 23.23 -1.68
CA LYS A 582 1.13 22.11 -0.75
C LYS A 582 1.06 22.60 0.72
N VAL A 583 1.98 23.46 1.14
CA VAL A 583 2.05 23.98 2.52
C VAL A 583 0.88 24.91 2.83
N GLN A 584 0.57 25.83 1.91
CA GLN A 584 -0.56 26.78 2.05
C GLN A 584 -1.93 26.14 1.78
N ARG A 585 -1.98 24.87 1.38
CA ARG A 585 -3.20 24.11 1.02
C ARG A 585 -4.02 24.76 -0.10
N GLU A 586 -3.34 25.39 -1.04
CA GLU A 586 -3.92 25.98 -2.24
C GLU A 586 -4.07 24.93 -3.37
N LYS A 587 -4.89 25.24 -4.38
CA LYS A 587 -4.98 24.48 -5.65
C LYS A 587 -5.27 22.98 -5.50
N ARG A 588 -5.83 22.56 -4.35
CA ARG A 588 -6.23 21.18 -4.02
C ARG A 588 -5.07 20.16 -4.08
N ILE A 589 -3.83 20.60 -3.82
CA ILE A 589 -2.70 19.66 -3.68
C ILE A 589 -2.83 18.91 -2.34
N PRO A 590 -2.80 17.57 -2.32
CA PRO A 590 -2.79 16.82 -1.06
C PRO A 590 -1.58 17.22 -0.19
N PRO A 591 -1.74 17.48 1.13
CA PRO A 591 -0.64 17.91 2.00
C PRO A 591 0.52 16.91 2.09
N TRP A 592 0.25 15.63 1.81
CA TRP A 592 1.23 14.54 1.79
C TRP A 592 1.79 14.24 0.38
N THR A 593 1.61 15.16 -0.56
CA THR A 593 2.23 15.05 -1.89
C THR A 593 3.74 15.15 -1.73
N GLU A 594 4.44 14.13 -2.20
CA GLU A 594 5.90 14.10 -2.21
C GLU A 594 6.39 14.62 -3.56
N ILE A 595 7.27 15.61 -3.53
CA ILE A 595 7.73 16.36 -4.69
C ILE A 595 9.24 16.14 -4.81
N VAL A 596 9.65 15.32 -5.77
CA VAL A 596 11.06 14.91 -5.93
C VAL A 596 11.60 15.39 -7.26
N LEU A 597 12.59 16.28 -7.22
CA LEU A 597 13.37 16.65 -8.39
C LEU A 597 14.73 15.96 -8.29
N VAL A 598 14.94 14.94 -9.12
CA VAL A 598 16.25 14.30 -9.28
C VAL A 598 17.02 15.10 -10.34
N PRO A 599 18.10 15.81 -9.98
CA PRO A 599 18.82 16.67 -10.90
C PRO A 599 19.54 15.89 -11.99
N ILE A 600 19.65 16.47 -13.18
CA ILE A 600 20.55 15.98 -14.23
C ILE A 600 21.98 16.22 -13.74
N THR A 601 22.77 15.15 -13.67
CA THR A 601 24.18 15.23 -13.30
C THR A 601 25.04 14.69 -14.42
N GLY A 602 26.26 15.19 -14.56
CA GLY A 602 27.25 14.65 -15.50
C GLY A 602 27.88 13.32 -15.06
N LYS A 603 27.36 12.69 -14.00
CA LYS A 603 27.86 11.44 -13.42
C LYS A 603 26.73 10.43 -13.34
N ALA A 604 27.07 9.15 -13.16
CA ALA A 604 26.06 8.10 -12.98
C ALA A 604 25.33 8.27 -11.63
N SER A 605 24.21 8.97 -11.63
CA SER A 605 23.30 9.19 -10.50
C SER A 605 21.97 8.46 -10.69
N LEU A 606 21.02 8.69 -9.79
CA LEU A 606 19.63 8.31 -10.01
C LEU A 606 19.11 8.93 -11.32
N TYR A 607 18.16 8.23 -11.97
CA TYR A 607 17.62 8.68 -13.24
C TYR A 607 16.90 10.03 -13.07
N PRO A 608 17.29 11.08 -13.82
CA PRO A 608 16.77 12.42 -13.60
C PRO A 608 15.29 12.52 -13.98
N GLY A 609 14.56 13.36 -13.25
CA GLY A 609 13.13 13.58 -13.46
C GLY A 609 12.46 14.30 -12.30
N LEU A 610 11.26 14.82 -12.58
CA LEU A 610 10.36 15.36 -11.57
C LEU A 610 9.29 14.30 -11.26
N PHE A 611 9.39 13.68 -10.08
CA PHE A 611 8.47 12.64 -9.63
C PHE A 611 7.54 13.19 -8.56
N LEU A 612 6.23 13.03 -8.79
CA LEU A 612 5.18 13.41 -7.87
C LEU A 612 4.45 12.16 -7.39
N PHE A 613 4.33 12.02 -6.07
CA PHE A 613 3.60 10.92 -5.47
C PHE A 613 2.52 11.43 -4.53
N THR A 614 1.28 10.99 -4.75
CA THR A 614 0.11 11.33 -3.95
C THR A 614 -0.55 10.12 -3.33
N THR A 615 -0.17 8.91 -3.76
CA THR A 615 -0.77 7.64 -3.34
C THR A 615 -0.63 7.36 -1.83
N PRO A 616 -1.52 6.54 -1.24
CA PRO A 616 -1.40 6.09 0.14
C PRO A 616 -0.24 5.11 0.35
N CYS A 617 -0.01 4.71 1.60
CA CYS A 617 1.04 3.80 2.11
C CYS A 617 2.47 4.29 2.09
N ARG A 618 2.65 5.59 1.88
CA ARG A 618 3.96 6.23 2.03
C ARG A 618 4.16 6.66 3.47
N MET A 619 5.41 6.54 3.91
CA MET A 619 5.87 7.13 5.16
C MET A 619 6.11 8.62 4.92
N MET A 620 5.49 9.45 5.73
CA MET A 620 5.65 10.90 5.72
C MET A 620 6.05 11.36 7.12
N ARG A 621 6.85 12.42 7.22
CA ARG A 621 7.20 13.01 8.51
C ARG A 621 7.08 14.53 8.46
N PRO A 622 6.67 15.17 9.57
CA PRO A 622 6.62 16.62 9.67
C PRO A 622 8.02 17.21 9.87
N VAL A 623 8.31 18.27 9.14
CA VAL A 623 9.48 19.16 9.30
C VAL A 623 9.03 20.61 9.21
N HIS A 624 9.81 21.54 9.74
CA HIS A 624 9.55 22.97 9.61
C HIS A 624 10.13 23.49 8.29
N ASN A 625 9.32 24.07 7.43
CA ASN A 625 9.77 24.73 6.20
C ASN A 625 10.21 26.16 6.54
N LEU A 626 11.50 26.46 6.39
CA LEU A 626 12.10 27.72 6.81
C LEU A 626 11.67 28.91 5.94
N ALA A 627 11.38 28.68 4.66
CA ALA A 627 10.97 29.74 3.74
C ALA A 627 9.53 30.21 4.01
N LEU A 628 8.66 29.32 4.49
CA LEU A 628 7.24 29.62 4.74
C LEU A 628 6.90 29.76 6.22
N GLY A 629 7.80 29.36 7.12
CA GLY A 629 7.57 29.36 8.57
C GLY A 629 6.46 28.40 9.02
N GLN A 630 6.19 27.34 8.24
CA GLN A 630 5.09 26.40 8.48
C GLN A 630 5.55 24.95 8.40
N GLN A 631 4.78 24.05 9.03
CA GLN A 631 5.05 22.61 8.97
C GLN A 631 4.78 22.06 7.55
N GLU A 632 5.74 21.33 7.00
CA GLU A 632 5.62 20.56 5.76
C GLU A 632 5.80 19.06 6.03
N LEU A 633 5.01 18.22 5.36
CA LEU A 633 5.21 16.77 5.37
C LEU A 633 6.15 16.37 4.23
N ILE A 634 7.28 15.75 4.54
CA ILE A 634 8.21 15.22 3.53
C ILE A 634 8.19 13.69 3.50
N GLY A 635 8.39 13.12 2.31
CA GLY A 635 8.43 11.67 2.07
C GLY A 635 9.85 11.11 2.02
N THR A 636 9.95 9.78 1.92
CA THR A 636 11.23 9.06 2.00
C THR A 636 12.18 9.29 0.82
N PHE A 637 11.66 9.58 -0.37
CA PHE A 637 12.47 9.85 -1.57
C PHE A 637 12.81 11.34 -1.66
N GLU A 638 11.86 12.20 -1.31
CA GLU A 638 12.10 13.65 -1.24
C GLU A 638 13.24 14.01 -0.27
N GLN A 639 13.36 13.29 0.86
CA GLN A 639 14.43 13.52 1.84
C GLN A 639 15.86 13.44 1.28
N LEU A 640 16.11 12.69 0.20
CA LEU A 640 17.45 12.59 -0.38
C LEU A 640 17.95 13.92 -0.97
N TYR A 641 17.04 14.81 -1.34
CA TYR A 641 17.34 16.06 -2.05
C TYR A 641 16.92 17.29 -1.26
N VAL A 642 16.52 17.11 0.01
CA VAL A 642 16.12 18.20 0.89
C VAL A 642 17.11 18.30 2.04
N ASN A 643 17.69 19.49 2.22
CA ASN A 643 18.58 19.77 3.34
C ASN A 643 17.74 20.15 4.57
N VAL A 644 17.74 19.27 5.58
CA VAL A 644 17.03 19.44 6.84
C VAL A 644 18.05 19.62 7.97
N GLY A 645 18.10 20.80 8.58
CA GLY A 645 18.93 21.05 9.77
C GLY A 645 18.34 20.39 11.01
N ILE A 646 19.17 19.86 11.91
CA ILE A 646 18.70 19.19 13.13
C ILE A 646 18.49 20.22 14.23
N LEU A 647 19.51 21.06 14.46
CA LEU A 647 19.47 22.16 15.42
C LEU A 647 19.36 23.50 14.70
N GLU A 648 18.96 24.54 15.43
CA GLU A 648 18.81 25.90 14.89
C GLU A 648 20.15 26.54 14.51
N ASP A 649 21.21 26.25 15.27
CA ASP A 649 22.58 26.72 15.04
C ASP A 649 23.27 26.03 13.84
N GLU A 650 22.74 24.90 13.39
CA GLU A 650 23.19 24.19 12.17
C GLU A 650 22.50 24.71 10.89
N VAL A 651 21.59 25.67 11.01
CA VAL A 651 20.85 26.20 9.85
C VAL A 651 21.73 27.18 9.07
N GLU A 652 22.18 26.75 7.89
CA GLU A 652 22.95 27.58 6.96
C GLU A 652 22.03 28.28 5.93
N ALA A 653 22.08 29.61 5.90
CA ALA A 653 21.29 30.41 4.97
C ALA A 653 21.63 30.07 3.50
N GLY A 654 20.59 29.80 2.69
CA GLY A 654 20.74 29.46 1.27
C GLY A 654 21.08 27.99 1.00
N VAL A 655 21.42 27.19 2.03
CA VAL A 655 21.70 25.75 1.90
C VAL A 655 20.60 24.94 2.57
N THR A 656 20.28 25.25 3.83
CA THR A 656 19.27 24.55 4.60
C THR A 656 17.88 25.08 4.25
N THR A 657 16.98 24.16 3.89
CA THR A 657 15.62 24.51 3.42
C THR A 657 14.55 24.22 4.46
N HIS A 658 14.81 23.24 5.32
CA HIS A 658 13.91 22.78 6.37
C HIS A 658 14.66 22.55 7.67
N GLN A 659 13.94 22.41 8.76
CA GLN A 659 14.48 22.13 10.09
C GLN A 659 13.65 21.04 10.78
N GLU A 660 14.30 20.19 11.57
CA GLU A 660 13.62 19.26 12.47
C GLU A 660 12.84 20.01 13.55
N HIS A 661 11.65 19.51 13.92
CA HIS A 661 10.91 20.06 15.06
C HIS A 661 11.63 19.81 16.39
N PHE A 662 12.26 18.64 16.50
CA PHE A 662 13.01 18.22 17.67
C PHE A 662 14.22 17.40 17.24
N PRO A 663 15.36 17.49 17.95
CA PRO A 663 16.54 16.66 17.64
C PRO A 663 16.27 15.15 17.79
N HIS A 664 15.41 14.79 18.74
CA HIS A 664 15.02 13.41 19.00
C HIS A 664 13.92 12.88 18.04
N SER A 665 13.58 13.61 16.97
CA SER A 665 12.59 13.17 15.97
C SER A 665 12.97 11.86 15.26
N MET A 666 14.25 11.48 15.30
CA MET A 666 14.73 10.20 14.79
C MET A 666 14.33 8.99 15.66
N LEU A 667 13.84 9.20 16.88
CA LEU A 667 13.55 8.12 17.82
C LEU A 667 12.08 7.69 17.81
N SER A 668 11.84 6.41 18.07
CA SER A 668 10.50 5.87 18.33
C SER A 668 9.98 6.31 19.71
N VAL A 669 8.68 6.14 19.95
CA VAL A 669 8.04 6.39 21.26
C VAL A 669 8.79 5.70 22.40
N VAL A 670 9.11 4.41 22.26
CA VAL A 670 9.79 3.63 23.31
C VAL A 670 11.23 4.10 23.53
N ALA A 671 11.95 4.41 22.45
CA ALA A 671 13.32 4.91 22.55
C ALA A 671 13.38 6.28 23.25
N ASN A 672 12.36 7.13 23.07
CA ASN A 672 12.24 8.41 23.75
C ASN A 672 11.98 8.29 25.27
N PHE A 673 11.61 7.10 25.77
CA PHE A 673 11.48 6.88 27.21
C PHE A 673 12.81 6.57 27.91
N ILE A 674 13.90 6.41 27.15
CA ILE A 674 15.23 6.15 27.72
C ILE A 674 15.82 7.49 28.17
N PRO A 675 16.01 7.72 29.48
CA PRO A 675 16.58 8.96 29.96
C PRO A 675 18.03 9.08 29.50
N TYR A 676 18.42 10.27 29.02
CA TYR A 676 19.79 10.59 28.59
C TYR A 676 20.38 9.52 27.64
N SER A 677 19.58 9.07 26.67
CA SER A 677 19.97 7.97 25.76
C SER A 677 21.24 8.27 24.94
N ASP A 678 21.55 9.54 24.74
CA ASP A 678 22.75 10.08 24.12
C ASP A 678 24.03 9.88 24.96
N HIS A 679 23.90 9.67 26.27
CA HIS A 679 25.01 9.32 27.17
C HIS A 679 25.27 7.80 27.27
N ASN A 680 24.44 6.99 26.59
CA ASN A 680 24.55 5.54 26.60
C ASN A 680 25.15 5.04 25.28
N GLN A 681 25.91 3.95 25.36
CA GLN A 681 26.34 3.23 24.15
C GLN A 681 25.10 2.68 23.41
N SER A 682 25.03 2.84 22.08
CA SER A 682 23.86 2.44 21.26
C SER A 682 23.30 1.03 21.54
N PRO A 683 24.11 -0.04 21.73
CA PRO A 683 23.57 -1.36 22.05
C PRO A 683 22.79 -1.43 23.37
N ARG A 684 23.11 -0.57 24.35
CA ARG A 684 22.36 -0.48 25.62
C ARG A 684 20.98 0.12 25.40
N ASN A 685 20.87 1.13 24.55
CA ASN A 685 19.57 1.71 24.21
C ASN A 685 18.68 0.72 23.46
N MET A 686 19.27 -0.04 22.52
CA MET A 686 18.57 -1.11 21.80
C MET A 686 18.09 -2.20 22.76
N TYR A 687 18.96 -2.63 23.68
CA TYR A 687 18.61 -3.60 24.71
C TYR A 687 17.50 -3.08 25.65
N GLN A 688 17.54 -1.82 26.06
CA GLN A 688 16.50 -1.23 26.91
C GLN A 688 15.13 -1.20 26.22
N CYS A 689 15.08 -0.91 24.92
CA CYS A 689 13.84 -1.02 24.14
C CYS A 689 13.26 -2.45 24.16
N GLN A 690 14.10 -3.47 24.29
CA GLN A 690 13.68 -4.85 24.40
C GLN A 690 13.28 -5.23 25.83
N MET A 691 14.03 -4.76 26.84
CA MET A 691 13.72 -5.01 28.25
C MET A 691 12.41 -4.34 28.65
N GLY A 692 12.19 -3.07 28.29
CA GLY A 692 10.93 -2.38 28.59
C GLY A 692 9.67 -3.05 28.02
N LYS A 693 9.80 -3.87 26.97
CA LYS A 693 8.69 -4.70 26.43
C LYS A 693 8.47 -6.02 27.16
N ARG A 694 9.43 -6.44 27.97
CA ARG A 694 9.41 -7.69 28.75
C ARG A 694 9.23 -7.44 30.25
N GLU A 695 9.52 -6.23 30.70
CA GLU A 695 9.36 -5.81 32.10
C GLU A 695 7.93 -6.07 32.58
N GLU A 696 7.84 -6.69 33.75
CA GLU A 696 6.61 -6.75 34.50
C GLU A 696 6.31 -5.33 34.97
N ASN A 697 5.28 -4.72 34.41
CA ASN A 697 4.86 -3.39 34.83
C ASN A 697 3.38 -3.47 35.16
N SER A 698 2.96 -2.81 36.23
CA SER A 698 1.53 -2.71 36.52
C SER A 698 0.87 -2.09 35.29
N GLU A 699 -0.09 -2.82 34.69
CA GLU A 699 -1.19 -2.13 34.04
C GLU A 699 -1.62 -0.99 34.95
N SER A 700 -1.62 0.23 34.42
CA SER A 700 -1.80 1.44 35.21
C SER A 700 -2.99 1.27 36.16
N ARG A 701 -2.94 1.81 37.39
CA ARG A 701 -4.09 1.79 38.33
C ARG A 701 -5.38 2.40 37.74
N GLN A 702 -5.33 3.02 36.56
CA GLN A 702 -6.51 3.42 35.76
C GLN A 702 -7.26 2.23 35.13
N ASN A 703 -6.65 1.05 35.05
CA ASN A 703 -7.23 -0.18 34.49
C ASN A 703 -8.20 -0.89 35.44
N ILE A 704 -8.32 -0.46 36.71
CA ILE A 704 -9.17 -1.14 37.72
C ILE A 704 -10.63 -1.33 37.26
N TYR A 705 -11.12 -0.47 36.38
CA TYR A 705 -12.51 -0.47 35.92
C TYR A 705 -12.87 -1.59 34.93
N SER A 706 -11.90 -2.18 34.20
CA SER A 706 -12.15 -3.26 33.22
C SER A 706 -11.64 -4.64 33.69
N LEU A 707 -10.88 -4.71 34.79
CA LEU A 707 -10.22 -5.91 35.33
C LEU A 707 -11.09 -7.17 35.55
N PRO A 708 -12.42 -7.11 35.84
CA PRO A 708 -13.21 -8.33 36.03
C PRO A 708 -13.53 -9.08 34.73
N PHE A 709 -13.33 -8.45 33.57
CA PHE A 709 -13.86 -8.87 32.27
C PHE A 709 -12.87 -9.38 31.21
N PRO A 710 -11.52 -9.34 31.35
CA PRO A 710 -10.63 -9.91 30.35
C PRO A 710 -10.44 -11.42 30.56
N SER A 711 -10.52 -12.20 29.49
CA SER A 711 -10.33 -13.67 29.53
C SER A 711 -8.99 -14.12 28.94
N ASP A 712 -7.99 -13.23 28.86
CA ASP A 712 -6.71 -13.56 28.25
C ASP A 712 -5.95 -14.63 29.04
N ARG A 713 -5.03 -15.32 28.36
CA ARG A 713 -4.35 -16.51 28.89
C ARG A 713 -3.36 -16.21 30.01
N LEU A 714 -2.80 -15.00 30.08
CA LEU A 714 -1.81 -14.59 31.08
C LEU A 714 -1.79 -13.07 31.24
N TYR A 715 -1.87 -12.60 32.49
CA TYR A 715 -1.56 -11.23 32.89
C TYR A 715 -0.49 -11.25 33.97
N ILE A 716 0.35 -10.21 34.01
CA ILE A 716 1.38 -10.05 35.03
C ILE A 716 1.20 -8.68 35.67
N TYR A 717 1.06 -8.63 36.99
CA TYR A 717 0.78 -7.41 37.75
C TYR A 717 1.87 -7.16 38.78
N LEU A 718 2.32 -5.91 38.88
CA LEU A 718 3.27 -5.48 39.89
C LEU A 718 2.52 -4.68 40.97
N PHE A 719 2.46 -5.20 42.19
CA PHE A 719 1.97 -4.44 43.34
C PHE A 719 3.14 -3.72 43.99
N SER A 720 3.20 -2.39 43.83
CA SER A 720 4.04 -1.57 44.71
C SER A 720 3.35 -1.51 46.08
N VAL A 721 3.87 -2.26 47.04
CA VAL A 721 3.59 -2.04 48.46
C VAL A 721 4.31 -0.76 48.84
N PRO A 722 3.61 0.29 49.32
CA PRO A 722 4.30 1.44 49.90
C PRO A 722 5.09 0.91 51.09
N VAL A 723 6.42 0.93 51.00
CA VAL A 723 7.27 0.76 52.17
C VAL A 723 7.09 2.06 52.96
N ASN A 724 6.39 1.95 54.10
CA ASN A 724 6.10 3.05 55.02
C ASN A 724 7.35 3.85 55.39
#